data_AF-A0A4S9DW50-F1
#
_entry.id   AF-A0A4S9DW50-F1
#
_cell.length_a   1.000
_cell.length_b   1.000
_cell.length_c   1.000
_cell.angle_alpha   90.00
_cell.angle_beta   90.00
_cell.angle_gamma   90.00
#
_symmetry.space_group_name_H-M   'P 1'
#
loop_
_entity.id
_entity.type
_entity.pdbx_description
1 polymer ?
#
loop_
_entity_poly.entity_id
_entity_poly.type
_entity_poly.pdbx_seq_one_letter_code
_entity_poly.pdbx_strand_id
1 'polypeptide(L)'
;MSEAKTAISISPLLLRLADPTTTLYSVTAQEVAAAVSHIFANSISPVQTGCLLYGLHTTQLDRRPDILAACASSMRYAAAQVDEDALKKAVTQRGRKEGQYHGGLCDIVGTGGDSHNTYNVSTTSSILASALLMMAKHGNNASTSKSGSADLLLAASPSPVIAATTEKTLPEIYSRTNYAFLYAREWHPGMKHAAAIRKELPFRTIFNLLGPLANPVQNSNLIEARILGVAKRDMGPVFAESMRLAGARKALIVCGAEDLDELSCAGPSYCWTLKPHSDAADSQVDIVPFTVAPEDFGLKPVPLSLVAGGKSPQENAVILQSILDGTIDPNDPVLTFVLINTAALLVCSGICDSDTSDMGPGDDGNVITERGPGGLRWKEGVRRARWCITSGSAKEQWEAFVKVTNEIGGEYLAISVQMFAPFGNQTANRTATWHPEPQGRGTFGLLSSCITTLVLCVYTAVHLNIPEHGKERQQYFRKFGWVILGLLAPEIVAWNAWEQYQTATKITHNVHKAYPPALTSPWYRVFWASCKRAPRRWFSTGVDTKECLDSQIPLGSLNTDTSAHRHPWTLTHGFYAAMGGFVIRLEDLGYGTGVFVLSKWGIDFLAETMPELIPNIPESEILDKSKASTLTKTIVCLQALWFCIQCIARLSQGASISFLELNVLGHCLCAFATYAIWWKKPTDVSQPTSLSVSDGLREYADVVYLFSGRPGALPTFPTVPGMWSSTAPSVEMPPWYLPPRHESRPNIAFDVSHDQQSFENITTKVKFGDLLRSAMTAEHCFVKVHEGIPHYLLSLQLYGKIWITYMLPISNLERQTAVEQSHDASRVIFDLESVMAERLERTSKSRYGLGSSSPSHRMKNWSLSADSFLDAMNLTEPLSTITLSIVALAYGGLHLLAWNAPFHTRIEKLLWKISGISVASIGPVSIIYTVWFSVFLGMRRRLPRRFESIIYWAGFLLGMIYLLFYLFTRVYLVVECFIEVAYLPDSAFTTPVFTRYIPHFG
;
A
#
# COMPACT_ATOMS: atom_id res chain seq x y z
N MET A 1 27.80 -10.19 17.51
CA MET A 1 27.96 -11.65 17.48
C MET A 1 27.34 -12.21 18.75
N SER A 2 26.11 -12.70 18.67
CA SER A 2 25.60 -13.65 19.67
C SER A 2 26.28 -14.97 19.34
N GLU A 3 27.07 -15.54 20.25
CA GLU A 3 27.49 -16.94 20.13
C GLU A 3 26.26 -17.78 19.80
N ALA A 4 26.36 -18.61 18.77
CA ALA A 4 25.34 -19.63 18.51
C ALA A 4 25.36 -20.55 19.75
N LYS A 5 24.41 -20.36 20.67
CA LYS A 5 24.25 -21.20 21.85
C LYS A 5 24.24 -22.64 21.37
N THR A 6 25.26 -23.40 21.72
CA THR A 6 25.36 -24.84 21.46
C THR A 6 24.07 -25.51 21.93
N ALA A 7 23.36 -26.16 21.01
CA ALA A 7 22.14 -26.88 21.32
C ALA A 7 22.43 -27.97 22.36
N ILE A 8 21.76 -27.90 23.50
CA ILE A 8 21.85 -28.85 24.59
C ILE A 8 21.07 -30.10 24.17
N SER A 9 21.60 -31.29 24.44
CA SER A 9 20.90 -32.54 24.15
C SER A 9 20.20 -33.05 25.40
N ILE A 10 18.87 -33.13 25.37
CA ILE A 10 18.05 -33.78 26.41
C ILE A 10 17.76 -35.25 26.10
N SER A 11 18.49 -35.86 25.16
CA SER A 11 18.27 -37.25 24.71
C SER A 11 18.21 -38.29 25.84
N PRO A 12 19.04 -38.22 26.91
CA PRO A 12 18.95 -39.17 28.02
C PRO A 12 17.60 -39.15 28.76
N LEU A 13 16.95 -37.98 28.85
CA LEU A 13 15.60 -37.85 29.42
C LEU A 13 14.56 -38.41 28.44
N LEU A 14 14.67 -38.06 27.16
CA LEU A 14 13.73 -38.51 26.12
C LEU A 14 13.72 -40.04 25.96
N LEU A 15 14.88 -40.69 26.01
CA LEU A 15 14.98 -42.15 25.95
C LEU A 15 14.28 -42.82 27.15
N ARG A 16 14.43 -42.26 28.35
CA ARG A 16 13.72 -42.75 29.55
C ARG A 16 12.21 -42.52 29.49
N LEU A 17 11.75 -41.43 28.86
CA LEU A 17 10.33 -41.18 28.63
C LEU A 17 9.73 -42.11 27.56
N ALA A 18 10.55 -42.60 26.62
CA ALA A 18 10.11 -43.45 25.52
C ALA A 18 10.01 -44.94 25.89
N ASP A 19 10.76 -45.42 26.90
CA ASP A 19 10.79 -46.83 27.28
C ASP A 19 10.11 -47.09 28.64
N PRO A 20 8.89 -47.66 28.66
CA PRO A 20 8.15 -47.95 29.88
C PRO A 20 8.73 -49.10 30.72
N THR A 21 9.72 -49.86 30.22
CA THR A 21 10.34 -50.98 30.94
C THR A 21 11.53 -50.56 31.80
N THR A 22 12.03 -49.34 31.62
CA THR A 22 13.18 -48.76 32.35
C THR A 22 12.83 -48.33 33.78
N THR A 23 12.39 -49.26 34.61
CA THR A 23 12.04 -49.03 36.03
C THR A 23 13.23 -48.69 36.94
N LEU A 24 14.47 -48.77 36.44
CA LEU A 24 15.70 -48.52 37.22
C LEU A 24 16.10 -47.04 37.35
N TYR A 25 15.49 -46.12 36.59
CA TYR A 25 15.78 -44.67 36.69
C TYR A 25 14.50 -43.84 36.61
N SER A 26 13.83 -43.60 37.74
CA SER A 26 12.64 -42.75 37.82
C SER A 26 12.93 -41.33 37.35
N VAL A 27 12.15 -40.81 36.40
CA VAL A 27 12.22 -39.41 35.97
C VAL A 27 11.80 -38.49 37.12
N THR A 28 12.70 -37.59 37.52
CA THR A 28 12.50 -36.65 38.63
C THR A 28 11.87 -35.34 38.15
N ALA A 29 11.22 -34.60 39.06
CA ALA A 29 10.63 -33.31 38.72
C ALA A 29 11.66 -32.26 38.32
N GLN A 30 12.83 -32.27 38.96
CA GLN A 30 13.94 -31.35 38.68
C GLN A 30 14.51 -31.58 37.28
N GLU A 31 14.65 -32.84 36.85
CA GLU A 31 15.10 -33.16 35.48
C GLU A 31 14.12 -32.65 34.43
N VAL A 32 12.81 -32.83 34.64
CA VAL A 32 11.77 -32.34 33.71
C VAL A 32 11.78 -30.81 33.68
N ALA A 33 11.83 -30.17 34.85
CA ALA A 33 11.87 -28.71 34.96
C ALA A 33 13.11 -28.11 34.29
N ALA A 34 14.28 -28.74 34.44
CA ALA A 34 15.50 -28.35 33.74
C ALA A 34 15.33 -28.46 32.22
N ALA A 35 14.78 -29.56 31.72
CA ALA A 35 14.50 -29.73 30.28
C ALA A 35 13.50 -28.69 29.75
N VAL A 36 12.43 -28.39 30.49
CA VAL A 36 11.47 -27.34 30.15
C VAL A 36 12.13 -25.96 30.15
N SER A 37 13.04 -25.68 31.09
CA SER A 37 13.75 -24.39 31.15
C SER A 37 14.59 -24.10 29.90
N HIS A 38 15.15 -25.15 29.28
CA HIS A 38 15.91 -25.00 28.03
C HIS A 38 15.03 -24.58 26.84
N ILE A 39 13.72 -24.83 26.88
CA ILE A 39 12.77 -24.33 25.88
C ILE A 39 12.75 -22.79 25.93
N PHE A 40 12.65 -22.20 27.12
CA PHE A 40 12.57 -20.74 27.28
C PHE A 40 13.86 -20.03 26.84
N ALA A 41 15.00 -20.72 26.92
CA ALA A 41 16.31 -20.21 26.51
C ALA A 41 16.64 -20.45 25.02
N ASN A 42 15.74 -21.09 24.27
CA ASN A 42 15.95 -21.56 22.89
C ASN A 42 17.18 -22.48 22.73
N SER A 43 17.43 -23.32 23.74
CA SER A 43 18.64 -24.15 23.82
C SER A 43 18.44 -25.60 23.39
N ILE A 44 17.20 -26.04 23.11
CA ILE A 44 16.90 -27.39 22.59
C ILE A 44 16.19 -27.31 21.25
N SER A 45 16.33 -28.35 20.42
CA SER A 45 15.75 -28.36 19.08
C SER A 45 14.22 -28.46 19.10
N PRO A 46 13.53 -28.05 18.02
CA PRO A 46 12.08 -28.24 17.91
C PRO A 46 11.64 -29.70 18.03
N VAL A 47 12.44 -30.62 17.49
CA VAL A 47 12.20 -32.07 17.59
C VAL A 47 12.27 -32.54 19.05
N GLN A 48 13.32 -32.16 19.78
CA GLN A 48 13.46 -32.51 21.20
C GLN A 48 12.33 -31.93 22.05
N THR A 49 11.90 -30.70 21.75
CA THR A 49 10.76 -30.06 22.41
C THR A 49 9.46 -30.83 22.15
N GLY A 50 9.19 -31.19 20.89
CA GLY A 50 8.01 -31.98 20.53
C GLY A 50 8.00 -33.35 21.22
N CYS A 51 9.13 -34.07 21.21
CA CYS A 51 9.29 -35.35 21.89
C CYS A 51 9.10 -35.22 23.40
N LEU A 52 9.64 -34.18 24.04
CA LEU A 52 9.47 -33.94 25.47
C LEU A 52 7.99 -33.75 25.82
N LEU A 53 7.29 -32.87 25.08
CA LEU A 53 5.88 -32.58 25.34
C LEU A 53 4.97 -33.80 25.09
N TYR A 54 5.25 -34.58 24.05
CA TYR A 54 4.54 -35.82 23.78
C TYR A 54 4.83 -36.89 24.84
N GLY A 55 6.09 -37.06 25.23
CA GLY A 55 6.51 -38.00 26.28
C GLY A 55 5.82 -37.69 27.60
N LEU A 56 5.89 -36.45 28.08
CA LEU A 56 5.24 -36.03 29.32
C LEU A 56 3.73 -36.28 29.31
N HIS A 57 3.07 -36.03 28.18
CA HIS A 57 1.63 -36.23 28.01
C HIS A 57 1.26 -37.72 28.03
N THR A 58 1.95 -38.54 27.23
CA THR A 58 1.66 -39.98 27.13
C THR A 58 1.96 -40.73 28.42
N THR A 59 2.98 -40.32 29.17
CA THR A 59 3.30 -40.88 30.49
C THR A 59 2.49 -40.25 31.63
N GLN A 60 1.61 -39.28 31.35
CA GLN A 60 0.84 -38.50 32.34
C GLN A 60 1.71 -37.78 33.40
N LEU A 61 3.01 -37.59 33.12
CA LEU A 61 3.91 -36.87 34.01
C LEU A 61 3.61 -35.37 34.02
N ASP A 62 2.98 -34.86 32.96
CA ASP A 62 2.44 -33.50 32.91
C ASP A 62 1.31 -33.23 33.92
N ARG A 63 0.77 -34.26 34.59
CA ARG A 63 -0.24 -34.15 35.65
C ARG A 63 0.27 -34.45 37.06
N ARG A 64 1.59 -34.66 37.23
CA ARG A 64 2.18 -34.91 38.55
C ARG A 64 2.37 -33.58 39.30
N PRO A 65 1.92 -33.43 40.57
CA PRO A 65 1.95 -32.14 41.26
C PRO A 65 3.35 -31.53 41.41
N ASP A 66 4.34 -32.35 41.73
CA ASP A 66 5.74 -31.95 41.87
C ASP A 66 6.37 -31.51 40.55
N ILE A 67 6.03 -32.17 39.43
CA ILE A 67 6.47 -31.77 38.09
C ILE A 67 5.85 -30.42 37.70
N LEU A 68 4.54 -30.24 37.93
CA LEU A 68 3.84 -28.98 37.66
C LEU A 68 4.43 -27.84 38.49
N ALA A 69 4.64 -28.05 39.79
CA ALA A 69 5.24 -27.06 40.68
C ALA A 69 6.66 -26.68 40.23
N ALA A 70 7.51 -27.67 39.91
CA ALA A 70 8.88 -27.44 39.46
C ALA A 70 8.94 -26.72 38.11
N CYS A 71 8.14 -27.16 37.12
CA CYS A 71 8.09 -26.53 35.81
C CYS A 71 7.50 -25.12 35.86
N ALA A 72 6.50 -24.87 36.71
CA ALA A 72 5.95 -23.54 36.94
C ALA A 72 7.02 -22.62 37.56
N SER A 73 7.81 -23.13 38.50
CA SER A 73 8.97 -22.41 39.05
C SER A 73 9.97 -22.03 37.97
N SER A 74 10.35 -22.96 37.09
CA SER A 74 11.21 -22.67 35.93
C SER A 74 10.62 -21.62 34.98
N MET A 75 9.30 -21.66 34.75
CA MET A 75 8.61 -20.68 33.90
C MET A 75 8.60 -19.29 34.52
N ARG A 76 8.44 -19.18 35.84
CA ARG A 76 8.53 -17.90 36.58
C ARG A 76 9.95 -17.34 36.62
N TYR A 77 10.95 -18.21 36.79
CA TYR A 77 12.36 -17.78 36.74
C TYR A 77 12.77 -17.26 35.36
N ALA A 78 12.17 -17.81 34.29
CA ALA A 78 12.37 -17.35 32.92
C ALA A 78 11.49 -16.14 32.53
N ALA A 79 10.58 -15.70 33.41
CA ALA A 79 9.72 -14.54 33.17
C ALA A 79 10.51 -13.22 33.33
N ALA A 80 9.92 -12.11 32.92
CA ALA A 80 10.44 -10.78 33.23
C ALA A 80 10.51 -10.60 34.77
N GLN A 81 11.67 -10.22 35.28
CA GLN A 81 11.92 -10.11 36.73
C GLN A 81 11.71 -8.66 37.20
N VAL A 82 10.89 -8.50 38.24
CA VAL A 82 10.56 -7.21 38.85
C VAL A 82 11.55 -6.86 39.97
N ASP A 83 11.73 -5.56 40.24
CA ASP A 83 12.39 -5.09 41.46
C ASP A 83 11.49 -5.41 42.67
N GLU A 84 11.88 -6.42 43.44
CA GLU A 84 11.07 -6.94 44.55
C GLU A 84 10.90 -5.93 45.69
N ASP A 85 11.94 -5.14 45.98
CA ASP A 85 11.91 -4.16 47.06
C ASP A 85 10.98 -2.99 46.70
N ALA A 86 11.09 -2.49 45.46
CA ALA A 86 10.20 -1.44 44.96
C ALA A 86 8.74 -1.92 44.92
N LEU A 87 8.49 -3.13 44.43
CA LEU A 87 7.16 -3.71 44.37
C LEU A 87 6.57 -3.91 45.77
N LYS A 88 7.34 -4.51 46.70
CA LYS A 88 6.90 -4.74 48.08
C LYS A 88 6.57 -3.44 48.80
N LYS A 89 7.37 -2.39 48.59
CA LYS A 89 7.09 -1.06 49.13
C LYS A 89 5.77 -0.49 48.60
N ALA A 90 5.56 -0.53 47.28
CA ALA A 90 4.34 -0.03 46.66
C ALA A 90 3.09 -0.80 47.15
N VAL A 91 3.16 -2.13 47.21
CA VAL A 91 2.05 -2.97 47.69
C VAL A 91 1.76 -2.72 49.17
N THR A 92 2.78 -2.66 50.03
CA THR A 92 2.59 -2.46 51.48
C THR A 92 2.02 -1.07 51.79
N GLN A 93 2.33 -0.05 50.99
CA GLN A 93 1.85 1.31 51.20
C GLN A 93 0.32 1.45 50.97
N ARG A 94 -0.26 0.63 50.09
CA ARG A 94 -1.71 0.66 49.77
C ARG A 94 -2.51 -0.52 50.31
N GLY A 95 -1.85 -1.65 50.55
CA GLY A 95 -2.49 -2.89 50.98
C GLY A 95 -3.22 -2.71 52.30
N ARG A 96 -4.55 -2.85 52.27
CA ARG A 96 -5.38 -2.79 53.48
C ARG A 96 -5.33 -4.13 54.23
N LYS A 97 -5.32 -4.05 55.56
CA LYS A 97 -5.35 -5.22 56.44
C LYS A 97 -6.71 -5.30 57.10
N GLU A 98 -7.39 -6.43 56.96
CA GLU A 98 -8.69 -6.65 57.58
C GLU A 98 -8.96 -8.14 57.73
N GLY A 99 -9.48 -8.55 58.89
CA GLY A 99 -9.66 -9.96 59.22
C GLY A 99 -8.33 -10.71 59.11
N GLN A 100 -8.34 -11.77 58.31
CA GLN A 100 -7.14 -12.57 58.04
C GLN A 100 -6.40 -12.11 56.78
N TYR A 101 -6.87 -11.09 56.05
CA TYR A 101 -6.14 -10.54 54.91
C TYR A 101 -5.10 -9.51 55.37
N HIS A 102 -3.85 -9.69 54.96
CA HIS A 102 -2.71 -8.90 55.42
C HIS A 102 -2.22 -7.85 54.40
N GLY A 103 -2.99 -7.61 53.34
CA GLY A 103 -2.70 -6.59 52.34
C GLY A 103 -1.75 -7.04 51.22
N GLY A 104 -1.49 -8.35 51.08
CA GLY A 104 -0.70 -8.91 49.99
C GLY A 104 -1.46 -9.00 48.67
N LEU A 105 -0.76 -9.40 47.60
CA LEU A 105 -1.34 -9.54 46.27
C LEU A 105 -2.29 -10.75 46.20
N CYS A 106 -3.36 -10.60 45.43
CA CYS A 106 -4.36 -11.62 45.17
C CYS A 106 -4.47 -11.88 43.67
N ASP A 107 -4.84 -13.12 43.31
CA ASP A 107 -4.99 -13.52 41.92
C ASP A 107 -6.21 -14.44 41.74
N ILE A 108 -6.81 -14.41 40.56
CA ILE A 108 -7.93 -15.28 40.18
C ILE A 108 -7.76 -15.66 38.72
N VAL A 109 -7.54 -16.94 38.45
CA VAL A 109 -7.15 -17.43 37.12
C VAL A 109 -7.72 -18.82 36.90
N GLY A 110 -8.05 -19.15 35.66
CA GLY A 110 -8.51 -20.47 35.24
C GLY A 110 -7.53 -21.11 34.25
N THR A 111 -7.51 -22.45 34.20
CA THR A 111 -6.74 -23.21 33.19
C THR A 111 -7.21 -22.95 31.75
N GLY A 112 -8.46 -22.52 31.58
CA GLY A 112 -9.13 -22.33 30.32
C GLY A 112 -9.47 -23.64 29.58
N GLY A 113 -10.36 -23.51 28.59
CA GLY A 113 -10.71 -24.59 27.69
C GLY A 113 -11.62 -25.67 28.31
N ASP A 114 -12.47 -25.24 29.22
CA ASP A 114 -13.71 -25.88 29.65
C ASP A 114 -14.74 -26.09 28.50
N SER A 115 -14.53 -25.45 27.35
CA SER A 115 -15.38 -25.50 26.13
C SER A 115 -16.76 -24.83 26.27
N HIS A 116 -17.04 -24.15 27.40
CA HIS A 116 -18.34 -23.50 27.66
C HIS A 116 -18.45 -22.09 27.05
N ASN A 117 -17.35 -21.44 26.70
CA ASN A 117 -17.34 -20.09 26.11
C ASN A 117 -18.20 -19.08 26.92
N THR A 118 -18.02 -19.11 28.24
CA THR A 118 -18.67 -18.24 29.21
C THR A 118 -18.16 -16.79 29.11
N TYR A 119 -18.88 -15.88 29.77
CA TYR A 119 -18.42 -14.50 30.01
C TYR A 119 -17.06 -14.50 30.75
N ASN A 120 -16.25 -13.45 30.60
CA ASN A 120 -14.91 -13.33 31.20
C ASN A 120 -14.95 -13.06 32.73
N VAL A 121 -15.52 -14.01 33.48
CA VAL A 121 -15.85 -13.90 34.92
C VAL A 121 -14.64 -13.57 35.76
N SER A 122 -13.54 -14.34 35.64
CA SER A 122 -12.34 -14.09 36.45
C SER A 122 -11.74 -12.69 36.24
N THR A 123 -11.91 -12.08 35.05
CA THR A 123 -11.44 -10.73 34.77
C THR A 123 -12.32 -9.70 35.46
N THR A 124 -13.64 -9.80 35.29
CA THR A 124 -14.57 -8.91 35.99
C THR A 124 -14.46 -9.05 37.50
N SER A 125 -14.40 -10.28 38.04
CA SER A 125 -14.22 -10.52 39.48
C SER A 125 -12.94 -9.93 40.05
N SER A 126 -11.83 -9.98 39.30
CA SER A 126 -10.58 -9.35 39.74
C SER A 126 -10.67 -7.82 39.78
N ILE A 127 -11.38 -7.20 38.84
CA ILE A 127 -11.59 -5.76 38.83
C ILE A 127 -12.48 -5.36 40.02
N LEU A 128 -13.57 -6.10 40.27
CA LEU A 128 -14.46 -5.84 41.41
C LEU A 128 -13.74 -6.01 42.76
N ALA A 129 -12.96 -7.07 42.90
CA ALA A 129 -12.21 -7.34 44.13
C ALA A 129 -11.12 -6.28 44.39
N SER A 130 -10.64 -5.57 43.36
CA SER A 130 -9.59 -4.55 43.53
C SER A 130 -9.99 -3.39 44.43
N ALA A 131 -11.30 -3.16 44.63
CA ALA A 131 -11.81 -2.20 45.60
C ALA A 131 -11.33 -2.52 47.04
N LEU A 132 -11.12 -3.80 47.36
CA LEU A 132 -10.78 -4.26 48.71
C LEU A 132 -9.45 -5.04 48.79
N LEU A 133 -8.95 -5.56 47.66
CA LEU A 133 -7.74 -6.39 47.58
C LEU A 133 -6.74 -5.78 46.60
N MET A 134 -5.45 -6.00 46.82
CA MET A 134 -4.42 -5.73 45.82
C MET A 134 -4.39 -6.87 44.80
N MET A 135 -4.70 -6.59 43.54
CA MET A 135 -4.89 -7.60 42.49
C MET A 135 -3.72 -7.66 41.50
N ALA A 136 -3.17 -8.85 41.30
CA ALA A 136 -2.12 -9.17 40.34
C ALA A 136 -2.64 -10.21 39.34
N LYS A 137 -3.58 -9.81 38.47
CA LYS A 137 -4.23 -10.76 37.56
C LYS A 137 -3.31 -11.12 36.41
N HIS A 138 -2.95 -12.41 36.32
CA HIS A 138 -2.26 -12.96 35.16
C HIS A 138 -3.28 -13.37 34.09
N GLY A 139 -3.00 -13.06 32.82
CA GLY A 139 -3.93 -13.37 31.72
C GLY A 139 -3.35 -13.22 30.32
N ASN A 140 -4.09 -13.71 29.33
CA ASN A 140 -3.68 -13.71 27.91
C ASN A 140 -4.88 -13.51 26.97
N ASN A 141 -4.62 -13.43 25.66
CA ASN A 141 -5.68 -13.51 24.64
C ASN A 141 -6.29 -14.91 24.59
N ALA A 142 -7.47 -15.02 23.99
CA ALA A 142 -8.10 -16.30 23.76
C ALA A 142 -7.22 -17.21 22.88
N SER A 143 -7.13 -18.48 23.28
CA SER A 143 -6.53 -19.55 22.46
C SER A 143 -7.59 -20.44 21.81
N THR A 144 -8.71 -20.69 22.51
CA THR A 144 -9.83 -21.53 22.05
C THR A 144 -11.20 -20.86 22.17
N SER A 145 -11.34 -19.81 22.99
CA SER A 145 -12.59 -19.06 23.16
C SER A 145 -12.70 -17.88 22.19
N LYS A 146 -13.87 -17.22 22.15
CA LYS A 146 -14.07 -16.00 21.35
C LYS A 146 -13.54 -14.72 22.01
N SER A 147 -13.35 -14.72 23.33
CA SER A 147 -12.87 -13.57 24.09
C SER A 147 -12.00 -14.03 25.28
N GLY A 148 -10.72 -13.68 25.28
CA GLY A 148 -9.81 -13.87 26.41
C GLY A 148 -9.82 -12.68 27.35
N SER A 149 -9.10 -12.77 28.47
CA SER A 149 -9.00 -11.66 29.43
C SER A 149 -8.36 -10.43 28.79
N ALA A 150 -7.28 -10.60 28.01
CA ALA A 150 -6.64 -9.47 27.32
C ALA A 150 -7.56 -8.86 26.24
N ASP A 151 -8.33 -9.69 25.54
CA ASP A 151 -9.26 -9.22 24.50
C ASP A 151 -10.38 -8.36 25.09
N LEU A 152 -10.95 -8.76 26.24
CA LEU A 152 -11.93 -7.96 26.97
C LEU A 152 -11.35 -6.60 27.39
N LEU A 153 -10.17 -6.58 28.00
CA LEU A 153 -9.56 -5.34 28.48
C LEU A 153 -9.28 -4.37 27.32
N LEU A 154 -8.77 -4.87 26.19
CA LEU A 154 -8.51 -4.07 24.99
C LEU A 154 -9.79 -3.56 24.30
N ALA A 155 -10.92 -4.21 24.55
CA ALA A 155 -12.22 -3.79 24.02
C ALA A 155 -12.98 -2.84 24.96
N ALA A 156 -12.52 -2.66 26.20
CA ALA A 156 -13.11 -1.72 27.15
C ALA A 156 -12.95 -0.27 26.69
N SER A 157 -13.86 0.61 27.12
CA SER A 157 -13.83 2.03 26.75
C SER A 157 -14.00 2.91 27.99
N PRO A 158 -12.98 3.71 28.37
CA PRO A 158 -11.65 3.80 27.75
C PRO A 158 -10.82 2.53 27.95
N SER A 159 -10.02 2.16 26.93
CA SER A 159 -9.15 0.97 26.99
C SER A 159 -7.86 1.28 27.77
N PRO A 160 -7.41 0.40 28.67
CA PRO A 160 -6.05 0.47 29.23
C PRO A 160 -5.00 0.10 28.17
N VAL A 161 -3.77 0.59 28.36
CA VAL A 161 -2.59 0.13 27.59
C VAL A 161 -1.95 -1.01 28.37
N ILE A 162 -2.51 -2.23 28.27
CA ILE A 162 -2.08 -3.37 29.09
C ILE A 162 -0.60 -3.77 28.91
N ALA A 163 0.00 -3.46 27.75
CA ALA A 163 1.41 -3.69 27.48
C ALA A 163 2.34 -2.72 28.25
N ALA A 164 1.80 -1.61 28.78
CA ALA A 164 2.54 -0.70 29.65
C ALA A 164 2.78 -1.30 31.04
N THR A 165 2.12 -2.41 31.40
CA THR A 165 2.35 -3.15 32.66
C THR A 165 3.54 -4.10 32.47
N THR A 166 4.74 -3.60 32.76
CA THR A 166 6.03 -4.29 32.63
C THR A 166 6.70 -4.47 33.98
N GLU A 167 7.81 -5.19 34.04
CA GLU A 167 8.60 -5.39 35.26
C GLU A 167 9.11 -4.07 35.86
N LYS A 168 9.27 -3.02 35.04
CA LYS A 168 9.77 -1.71 35.48
C LYS A 168 8.66 -0.79 36.00
N THR A 169 7.49 -0.86 35.36
CA THR A 169 6.38 0.06 35.60
C THR A 169 5.38 -0.48 36.63
N LEU A 170 5.44 -1.77 36.96
CA LEU A 170 4.52 -2.40 37.90
C LEU A 170 4.50 -1.72 39.30
N PRO A 171 5.64 -1.34 39.92
CA PRO A 171 5.61 -0.63 41.20
C PRO A 171 4.92 0.75 41.11
N GLU A 172 5.09 1.46 40.00
CA GLU A 172 4.43 2.75 39.76
C GLU A 172 2.91 2.58 39.61
N ILE A 173 2.48 1.56 38.85
CA ILE A 173 1.06 1.22 38.71
C ILE A 173 0.43 0.96 40.08
N TYR A 174 1.07 0.11 40.90
CA TYR A 174 0.59 -0.17 42.25
C TYR A 174 0.68 1.00 43.22
N SER A 175 1.41 2.07 42.92
CA SER A 175 1.35 3.28 43.77
C SER A 175 0.02 4.05 43.61
N ARG A 176 -0.72 3.80 42.52
CA ARG A 176 -1.90 4.58 42.12
C ARG A 176 -3.21 3.80 42.08
N THR A 177 -3.15 2.49 41.83
CA THR A 177 -4.32 1.61 41.79
C THR A 177 -4.03 0.29 42.50
N ASN A 178 -5.08 -0.37 42.95
CA ASN A 178 -4.99 -1.71 43.53
C ASN A 178 -5.05 -2.80 42.45
N TYR A 179 -5.18 -2.47 41.16
CA TYR A 179 -5.32 -3.43 40.08
C TYR A 179 -4.15 -3.37 39.11
N ALA A 180 -3.55 -4.52 38.80
CA ALA A 180 -2.66 -4.67 37.65
C ALA A 180 -2.99 -5.94 36.86
N PHE A 181 -2.87 -5.82 35.53
CA PHE A 181 -3.02 -6.94 34.61
C PHE A 181 -1.66 -7.30 34.01
N LEU A 182 -1.18 -8.51 34.34
CA LEU A 182 0.10 -9.04 33.90
C LEU A 182 -0.15 -9.81 32.60
N TYR A 183 0.10 -9.16 31.46
CA TYR A 183 -0.16 -9.75 30.15
C TYR A 183 0.90 -10.79 29.77
N ALA A 184 0.50 -12.06 29.69
CA ALA A 184 1.42 -13.20 29.56
C ALA A 184 2.42 -13.09 28.40
N ARG A 185 2.07 -12.40 27.30
CA ARG A 185 2.95 -12.20 26.14
C ARG A 185 4.17 -11.32 26.47
N GLU A 186 3.98 -10.30 27.29
CA GLU A 186 5.06 -9.40 27.73
C GLU A 186 5.86 -10.04 28.85
N TRP A 187 5.18 -10.71 29.79
CA TRP A 187 5.82 -11.25 30.99
C TRP A 187 6.56 -12.58 30.77
N HIS A 188 6.19 -13.38 29.77
CA HIS A 188 6.86 -14.65 29.45
C HIS A 188 7.47 -14.67 28.05
N PRO A 189 8.50 -13.84 27.75
CA PRO A 189 9.05 -13.70 26.40
C PRO A 189 9.65 -15.02 25.85
N GLY A 190 10.14 -15.90 26.73
CA GLY A 190 10.67 -17.22 26.36
C GLY A 190 9.62 -18.16 25.77
N MET A 191 8.32 -17.92 26.00
CA MET A 191 7.25 -18.77 25.46
C MET A 191 7.15 -18.77 23.94
N LYS A 192 7.71 -17.76 23.26
CA LYS A 192 7.76 -17.70 21.79
C LYS A 192 8.45 -18.92 21.17
N HIS A 193 9.41 -19.52 21.88
CA HIS A 193 10.17 -20.69 21.42
C HIS A 193 9.33 -21.99 21.43
N ALA A 194 8.34 -22.09 22.32
CA ALA A 194 7.41 -23.23 22.33
C ALA A 194 6.17 -23.01 21.46
N ALA A 195 5.86 -21.77 21.10
CA ALA A 195 4.56 -21.40 20.51
C ALA A 195 4.28 -22.10 19.17
N ALA A 196 5.27 -22.18 18.27
CA ALA A 196 5.13 -22.85 16.97
C ALA A 196 4.83 -24.35 17.14
N ILE A 197 5.62 -25.01 17.99
CA ILE A 197 5.53 -26.46 18.23
C ILE A 197 4.22 -26.82 18.90
N ARG A 198 3.80 -26.04 19.91
CA ARG A 198 2.50 -26.23 20.57
C ARG A 198 1.32 -26.10 19.62
N LYS A 199 1.44 -25.29 18.56
CA LYS A 199 0.39 -25.14 17.55
C LYS A 199 0.32 -26.32 16.59
N GLU A 200 1.45 -26.98 16.36
CA GLU A 200 1.54 -28.19 15.52
C GLU A 200 1.09 -29.46 16.27
N LEU A 201 1.20 -29.49 17.59
CA LEU A 201 0.70 -30.58 18.42
C LEU A 201 -0.83 -30.53 18.57
N PRO A 202 -1.58 -31.56 18.18
CA PRO A 202 -3.06 -31.55 18.20
C PRO A 202 -3.66 -31.81 19.60
N PHE A 203 -2.86 -31.78 20.67
CA PHE A 203 -3.28 -32.09 22.03
C PHE A 203 -2.77 -31.06 23.03
N ARG A 204 -3.42 -30.99 24.21
CA ARG A 204 -3.00 -30.11 25.30
C ARG A 204 -1.72 -30.63 25.94
N THR A 205 -0.80 -29.71 26.22
CA THR A 205 0.51 -30.03 26.80
C THR A 205 0.60 -29.49 28.22
N ILE A 206 1.69 -29.81 28.92
CA ILE A 206 2.00 -29.24 30.25
C ILE A 206 1.84 -27.71 30.29
N PHE A 207 2.16 -26.99 29.21
CA PHE A 207 2.03 -25.53 29.14
C PHE A 207 0.59 -25.00 29.25
N ASN A 208 -0.42 -25.82 28.97
CA ASN A 208 -1.82 -25.48 29.23
C ASN A 208 -2.14 -25.52 30.75
N LEU A 209 -1.39 -26.31 31.50
CA LEU A 209 -1.53 -26.45 32.96
C LEU A 209 -0.64 -25.45 33.72
N LEU A 210 0.49 -25.03 33.14
CA LEU A 210 1.42 -24.10 33.80
C LEU A 210 0.91 -22.66 33.88
N GLY A 211 0.07 -22.20 32.95
CA GLY A 211 -0.38 -20.80 32.88
C GLY A 211 -0.90 -20.23 34.22
N PRO A 212 -1.85 -20.92 34.90
CA PRO A 212 -2.35 -20.50 36.21
C PRO A 212 -1.33 -20.56 37.37
N LEU A 213 -0.26 -21.34 37.22
CA LEU A 213 0.79 -21.49 38.22
C LEU A 213 1.97 -20.53 37.98
N ALA A 214 2.00 -19.85 36.83
CA ALA A 214 3.15 -19.11 36.34
C ALA A 214 3.06 -17.59 36.58
N ASN A 215 2.22 -17.11 37.50
CA ASN A 215 2.15 -15.68 37.80
C ASN A 215 3.56 -15.11 38.12
N PRO A 216 4.08 -14.13 37.35
CA PRO A 216 5.47 -13.68 37.45
C PRO A 216 5.87 -13.14 38.83
N VAL A 217 4.96 -12.53 39.58
CA VAL A 217 5.25 -11.93 40.89
C VAL A 217 5.13 -12.90 42.06
N GLN A 218 4.87 -14.18 41.80
CA GLN A 218 4.80 -15.21 42.83
C GLN A 218 6.15 -15.40 43.55
N ASN A 219 7.28 -15.31 42.83
CA ASN A 219 8.60 -15.58 43.40
C ASN A 219 8.98 -14.56 44.49
N SER A 220 8.42 -13.36 44.45
CA SER A 220 8.61 -12.32 45.46
C SER A 220 7.85 -12.61 46.77
N ASN A 221 7.14 -13.75 46.87
CA ASN A 221 6.30 -14.15 47.99
C ASN A 221 5.26 -13.09 48.39
N LEU A 222 4.84 -12.26 47.43
CA LEU A 222 3.86 -11.20 47.65
C LEU A 222 2.42 -11.66 47.41
N ILE A 223 2.22 -12.78 46.70
CA ILE A 223 0.89 -13.33 46.47
C ILE A 223 0.42 -14.05 47.74
N GLU A 224 -0.52 -13.42 48.42
CA GLU A 224 -1.10 -13.89 49.68
C GLU A 224 -2.21 -14.90 49.45
N ALA A 225 -3.10 -14.66 48.48
CA ALA A 225 -4.23 -15.54 48.19
C ALA A 225 -4.50 -15.70 46.69
N ARG A 226 -4.95 -16.89 46.27
CA ARG A 226 -5.31 -17.13 44.85
C ARG A 226 -6.53 -18.05 44.72
N ILE A 227 -7.41 -17.72 43.77
CA ILE A 227 -8.35 -18.70 43.20
C ILE A 227 -7.78 -19.28 41.91
N LEU A 228 -7.80 -20.61 41.81
CA LEU A 228 -7.37 -21.32 40.61
C LEU A 228 -8.48 -22.25 40.11
N GLY A 229 -9.01 -21.91 38.95
CA GLY A 229 -10.01 -22.71 38.24
C GLY A 229 -9.40 -23.84 37.43
N VAL A 230 -9.96 -25.05 37.55
CA VAL A 230 -9.59 -26.20 36.73
C VAL A 230 -10.82 -26.75 36.01
N ALA A 231 -10.67 -27.06 34.72
CA ALA A 231 -11.79 -27.53 33.90
C ALA A 231 -12.19 -28.99 34.21
N LYS A 232 -11.35 -29.76 34.91
CA LYS A 232 -11.66 -31.16 35.25
C LYS A 232 -11.46 -31.40 36.72
N ARG A 233 -12.41 -32.13 37.32
CA ARG A 233 -12.43 -32.44 38.75
C ARG A 233 -11.18 -33.21 39.21
N ASP A 234 -10.64 -34.12 38.39
CA ASP A 234 -9.45 -34.92 38.70
C ASP A 234 -8.18 -34.06 38.84
N MET A 235 -8.14 -32.90 38.19
CA MET A 235 -7.04 -31.94 38.30
C MET A 235 -7.09 -31.10 39.59
N GLY A 236 -8.23 -31.04 40.28
CA GLY A 236 -8.39 -30.24 41.50
C GLY A 236 -7.35 -30.55 42.58
N PRO A 237 -7.25 -31.80 43.05
CA PRO A 237 -6.23 -32.21 44.02
C PRO A 237 -4.80 -31.99 43.51
N VAL A 238 -4.57 -32.19 42.21
CA VAL A 238 -3.24 -32.01 41.59
C VAL A 238 -2.79 -30.57 41.69
N PHE A 239 -3.66 -29.61 41.34
CA PHE A 239 -3.34 -28.18 41.45
C PHE A 239 -3.24 -27.72 42.90
N ALA A 240 -4.08 -28.25 43.79
CA ALA A 240 -4.00 -27.94 45.22
C ALA A 240 -2.65 -28.37 45.80
N GLU A 241 -2.21 -29.58 45.48
CA GLU A 241 -0.90 -30.09 45.90
C GLU A 241 0.25 -29.34 45.22
N SER A 242 0.13 -28.99 43.94
CA SER A 242 1.14 -28.19 43.23
C SER A 242 1.33 -26.82 43.87
N MET A 243 0.24 -26.17 44.28
CA MET A 243 0.26 -24.88 44.97
C MET A 243 0.88 -25.01 46.38
N ARG A 244 0.54 -26.08 47.12
CA ARG A 244 1.15 -26.40 48.42
C ARG A 244 2.67 -26.57 48.29
N LEU A 245 3.12 -27.33 47.29
CA LEU A 245 4.55 -27.52 46.98
C LEU A 245 5.24 -26.23 46.52
N ALA A 246 4.50 -25.32 45.88
CA ALA A 246 4.99 -24.00 45.50
C ALA A 246 5.02 -22.99 46.68
N GLY A 247 4.65 -23.42 47.89
CA GLY A 247 4.67 -22.59 49.11
C GLY A 247 3.42 -21.73 49.31
N ALA A 248 2.35 -21.93 48.55
CA ALA A 248 1.11 -21.19 48.75
C ALA A 248 0.44 -21.62 50.06
N ARG A 249 0.01 -20.62 50.84
CA ARG A 249 -0.64 -20.85 52.15
C ARG A 249 -2.16 -20.66 52.09
N LYS A 250 -2.64 -19.74 51.24
CA LYS A 250 -4.06 -19.51 50.99
C LYS A 250 -4.32 -19.66 49.49
N ALA A 251 -5.00 -20.72 49.11
CA ALA A 251 -5.51 -20.87 47.75
C ALA A 251 -6.79 -21.69 47.75
N LEU A 252 -7.67 -21.38 46.80
CA LEU A 252 -8.90 -22.12 46.58
C LEU A 252 -8.90 -22.63 45.14
N ILE A 253 -8.77 -23.94 44.98
CA ILE A 253 -8.88 -24.59 43.68
C ILE A 253 -10.35 -24.93 43.48
N VAL A 254 -10.91 -24.58 42.32
CA VAL A 254 -12.34 -24.74 42.02
C VAL A 254 -12.57 -25.44 40.69
N CYS A 255 -13.65 -26.23 40.65
CA CYS A 255 -14.16 -26.87 39.44
C CYS A 255 -15.69 -26.92 39.54
N GLY A 256 -16.40 -26.22 38.67
CA GLY A 256 -17.84 -26.38 38.52
C GLY A 256 -18.18 -27.81 38.12
N ALA A 257 -19.34 -28.32 38.56
CA ALA A 257 -19.75 -29.69 38.28
C ALA A 257 -19.95 -29.98 36.79
N GLU A 258 -20.08 -28.95 35.98
CA GLU A 258 -20.22 -28.98 34.53
C GLU A 258 -18.87 -29.03 33.80
N ASP A 259 -17.77 -29.39 34.47
CA ASP A 259 -16.40 -29.30 33.94
C ASP A 259 -16.01 -27.84 33.58
N LEU A 260 -16.39 -26.93 34.47
CA LEU A 260 -16.15 -25.48 34.36
C LEU A 260 -14.95 -25.07 35.21
N ASP A 261 -14.05 -24.25 34.68
CA ASP A 261 -12.90 -23.73 35.43
C ASP A 261 -13.22 -22.46 36.24
N GLU A 262 -14.46 -22.34 36.70
CA GLU A 262 -14.96 -21.31 37.61
C GLU A 262 -15.91 -21.94 38.64
N LEU A 263 -16.26 -21.20 39.70
CA LEU A 263 -17.41 -21.60 40.52
C LEU A 263 -18.70 -21.44 39.70
N SER A 264 -19.42 -22.55 39.50
CA SER A 264 -20.65 -22.59 38.71
C SER A 264 -21.75 -21.72 39.32
N CYS A 265 -22.45 -20.99 38.45
CA CYS A 265 -23.70 -20.31 38.81
C CYS A 265 -24.94 -21.19 38.64
N ALA A 266 -24.81 -22.36 37.98
CA ALA A 266 -25.94 -23.23 37.65
C ALA A 266 -26.08 -24.40 38.63
N GLY A 267 -24.99 -24.82 39.26
CA GLY A 267 -24.95 -26.02 40.08
C GLY A 267 -23.78 -26.04 41.07
N PRO A 268 -23.53 -27.20 41.71
CA PRO A 268 -22.48 -27.34 42.70
C PRO A 268 -21.09 -27.17 42.07
N SER A 269 -20.14 -26.72 42.89
CA SER A 269 -18.72 -26.58 42.55
C SER A 269 -17.87 -27.35 43.57
N TYR A 270 -16.93 -28.14 43.06
CA TYR A 270 -15.94 -28.85 43.86
C TYR A 270 -14.79 -27.92 44.20
N CYS A 271 -14.43 -27.86 45.47
CA CYS A 271 -13.44 -26.95 46.00
C CYS A 271 -12.37 -27.69 46.79
N TRP A 272 -11.13 -27.23 46.69
CA TRP A 272 -10.01 -27.67 47.52
C TRP A 272 -9.30 -26.43 48.06
N THR A 273 -9.46 -26.16 49.35
CA THR A 273 -8.82 -25.01 50.01
C THR A 273 -7.53 -25.42 50.70
N LEU A 274 -6.50 -24.58 50.58
CA LEU A 274 -5.30 -24.65 51.40
C LEU A 274 -5.57 -23.93 52.72
N LYS A 275 -5.52 -24.67 53.82
CA LYS A 275 -5.77 -24.15 55.17
C LYS A 275 -4.52 -24.32 56.04
N PRO A 276 -3.85 -23.22 56.43
CA PRO A 276 -2.75 -23.30 57.38
C PRO A 276 -3.27 -23.62 58.79
N HIS A 277 -2.49 -24.36 59.58
CA HIS A 277 -2.83 -24.65 60.99
C HIS A 277 -2.71 -23.41 61.90
N SER A 278 -1.79 -22.51 61.57
CA SER A 278 -1.55 -21.25 62.28
C SER A 278 -0.95 -20.20 61.33
N ASP A 279 -0.94 -18.94 61.72
CA ASP A 279 -0.39 -17.86 60.87
C ASP A 279 1.13 -17.88 60.76
N ALA A 280 1.83 -18.67 61.57
CA ALA A 280 3.28 -18.83 61.51
C ALA A 280 3.74 -19.31 60.13
N ALA A 281 4.83 -18.74 59.61
CA ALA A 281 5.33 -19.00 58.26
C ALA A 281 5.60 -20.50 57.98
N ASP A 282 6.05 -21.24 58.99
CA ASP A 282 6.40 -22.67 58.90
C ASP A 282 5.23 -23.62 59.23
N SER A 283 4.00 -23.12 59.35
CA SER A 283 2.86 -23.96 59.73
C SER A 283 2.48 -24.94 58.62
N GLN A 284 2.11 -26.15 59.03
CA GLN A 284 1.61 -27.16 58.09
C GLN A 284 0.31 -26.68 57.43
N VAL A 285 0.23 -26.85 56.11
CA VAL A 285 -0.93 -26.48 55.29
C VAL A 285 -1.64 -27.73 54.83
N ASP A 286 -2.92 -27.85 55.21
CA ASP A 286 -3.77 -28.97 54.79
C ASP A 286 -4.59 -28.60 53.55
N ILE A 287 -4.92 -29.62 52.75
CA ILE A 287 -5.85 -29.50 51.63
C ILE A 287 -7.20 -30.03 52.10
N VAL A 288 -8.18 -29.13 52.23
CA VAL A 288 -9.53 -29.49 52.69
C VAL A 288 -10.51 -29.46 51.51
N PRO A 289 -11.01 -30.62 51.06
CA PRO A 289 -12.03 -30.67 50.01
C PRO A 289 -13.42 -30.36 50.57
N PHE A 290 -14.23 -29.64 49.81
CA PHE A 290 -15.65 -29.42 50.09
C PHE A 290 -16.42 -29.10 48.80
N THR A 291 -17.73 -28.91 48.91
CA THR A 291 -18.60 -28.54 47.78
C THR A 291 -19.44 -27.35 48.18
N VAL A 292 -19.61 -26.40 47.26
CA VAL A 292 -20.48 -25.23 47.42
C VAL A 292 -21.45 -25.14 46.27
N ALA A 293 -22.63 -24.60 46.51
CA ALA A 293 -23.64 -24.30 45.50
C ALA A 293 -24.04 -22.81 45.57
N PRO A 294 -24.67 -22.25 44.52
CA PRO A 294 -25.11 -20.84 44.52
C PRO A 294 -25.93 -20.44 45.77
N GLU A 295 -26.69 -21.36 46.34
CA GLU A 295 -27.50 -21.16 47.54
C GLU A 295 -26.67 -20.86 48.79
N ASP A 296 -25.46 -21.42 48.89
CA ASP A 296 -24.53 -21.13 50.00
C ASP A 296 -24.09 -19.67 50.00
N PHE A 297 -24.10 -19.03 48.83
CA PHE A 297 -23.83 -17.61 48.63
C PHE A 297 -25.09 -16.74 48.88
N GLY A 298 -26.25 -17.35 49.13
CA GLY A 298 -27.54 -16.65 49.20
C GLY A 298 -28.07 -16.21 47.84
N LEU A 299 -27.60 -16.82 46.75
CA LEU A 299 -27.99 -16.52 45.38
C LEU A 299 -28.81 -17.67 44.80
N LYS A 300 -29.66 -17.38 43.81
CA LYS A 300 -30.43 -18.42 43.11
C LYS A 300 -29.58 -19.02 41.99
N PRO A 301 -29.65 -20.33 41.74
CA PRO A 301 -29.01 -20.93 40.57
C PRO A 301 -29.52 -20.34 39.27
N VAL A 302 -28.62 -20.17 38.32
CA VAL A 302 -28.89 -19.63 36.99
C VAL A 302 -28.29 -20.58 35.95
N PRO A 303 -29.08 -21.05 34.95
CA PRO A 303 -28.57 -21.99 33.97
C PRO A 303 -27.42 -21.41 33.14
N LEU A 304 -26.40 -22.23 32.86
CA LEU A 304 -25.22 -21.82 32.10
C LEU A 304 -25.58 -21.24 30.72
N SER A 305 -26.67 -21.67 30.09
CA SER A 305 -27.11 -21.15 28.80
C SER A 305 -27.42 -19.65 28.77
N LEU A 306 -27.65 -19.02 29.93
CA LEU A 306 -27.90 -17.57 30.02
C LEU A 306 -26.61 -16.76 30.18
N VAL A 307 -25.51 -17.40 30.57
CA VAL A 307 -24.18 -16.78 30.77
C VAL A 307 -23.13 -17.27 29.76
N ALA A 308 -23.40 -18.38 29.08
CA ALA A 308 -22.70 -18.89 27.93
C ALA A 308 -23.22 -18.19 26.67
N GLY A 309 -22.32 -17.70 25.81
CA GLY A 309 -22.80 -17.02 24.61
C GLY A 309 -21.78 -16.78 23.53
N GLY A 310 -20.48 -16.97 23.81
CA GLY A 310 -19.47 -16.62 22.81
C GLY A 310 -19.67 -15.19 22.29
N LYS A 311 -19.99 -14.28 23.22
CA LYS A 311 -20.08 -12.84 22.96
C LYS A 311 -18.70 -12.36 22.53
N SER A 312 -18.69 -11.41 21.59
CA SER A 312 -17.47 -10.74 21.16
C SER A 312 -16.81 -10.00 22.33
N PRO A 313 -15.50 -9.75 22.28
CA PRO A 313 -14.82 -8.93 23.29
C PRO A 313 -15.51 -7.58 23.53
N GLN A 314 -16.07 -6.96 22.49
CA GLN A 314 -16.80 -5.69 22.57
C GLN A 314 -18.11 -5.80 23.36
N GLU A 315 -18.89 -6.86 23.15
CA GLU A 315 -20.12 -7.10 23.92
C GLU A 315 -19.81 -7.39 25.40
N ASN A 316 -18.73 -8.14 25.67
CA ASN A 316 -18.29 -8.38 27.04
C ASN A 316 -17.80 -7.10 27.73
N ALA A 317 -17.16 -6.20 26.98
CA ALA A 317 -16.74 -4.90 27.49
C ALA A 317 -17.93 -4.00 27.86
N VAL A 318 -19.02 -4.01 27.09
CA VAL A 318 -20.26 -3.30 27.44
C VAL A 318 -20.84 -3.81 28.75
N ILE A 319 -20.90 -5.14 28.93
CA ILE A 319 -21.40 -5.75 30.17
C ILE A 319 -20.50 -5.40 31.36
N LEU A 320 -19.17 -5.46 31.18
CA LEU A 320 -18.22 -5.04 32.21
C LEU A 320 -18.49 -3.59 32.64
N GLN A 321 -18.68 -2.68 31.68
CA GLN A 321 -18.96 -1.28 31.95
C GLN A 321 -20.30 -1.11 32.69
N SER A 322 -21.36 -1.81 32.28
CA SER A 322 -22.66 -1.79 32.98
C SER A 322 -22.57 -2.29 34.43
N ILE A 323 -21.74 -3.31 34.69
CA ILE A 323 -21.46 -3.79 36.05
C ILE A 323 -20.72 -2.71 36.86
N LEU A 324 -19.66 -2.12 36.31
CA LEU A 324 -18.86 -1.09 37.00
C LEU A 324 -19.66 0.20 37.26
N ASP A 325 -20.56 0.57 36.36
CA ASP A 325 -21.45 1.72 36.51
C ASP A 325 -22.62 1.45 37.47
N GLY A 326 -22.81 0.21 37.93
CA GLY A 326 -23.95 -0.19 38.76
C GLY A 326 -25.30 -0.07 38.05
N THR A 327 -25.31 -0.07 36.71
CA THR A 327 -26.52 0.08 35.88
C THR A 327 -27.12 -1.24 35.41
N ILE A 328 -26.41 -2.35 35.61
CA ILE A 328 -26.88 -3.69 35.31
C ILE A 328 -28.04 -4.10 36.25
N ASP A 329 -28.98 -4.91 35.76
CA ASP A 329 -30.05 -5.45 36.59
C ASP A 329 -29.46 -6.27 37.77
N PRO A 330 -29.88 -6.02 39.03
CA PRO A 330 -29.42 -6.79 40.18
C PRO A 330 -29.65 -8.31 40.10
N ASN A 331 -30.60 -8.74 39.27
CA ASN A 331 -30.95 -10.14 39.00
C ASN A 331 -30.34 -10.67 37.70
N ASP A 332 -29.46 -9.91 37.05
CA ASP A 332 -28.82 -10.35 35.81
C ASP A 332 -28.04 -11.67 36.02
N PRO A 333 -28.21 -12.67 35.13
CA PRO A 333 -27.46 -13.93 35.14
C PRO A 333 -25.94 -13.78 35.24
N VAL A 334 -25.37 -12.87 34.46
CA VAL A 334 -23.92 -12.64 34.40
C VAL A 334 -23.45 -11.99 35.69
N LEU A 335 -24.21 -11.03 36.23
CA LEU A 335 -23.89 -10.43 37.52
C LEU A 335 -23.87 -11.49 38.63
N THR A 336 -24.86 -12.40 38.67
CA THR A 336 -24.91 -13.49 39.65
C THR A 336 -23.65 -14.36 39.59
N PHE A 337 -23.24 -14.73 38.37
CA PHE A 337 -22.05 -15.55 38.15
C PHE A 337 -20.75 -14.83 38.55
N VAL A 338 -20.65 -13.53 38.26
CA VAL A 338 -19.54 -12.67 38.69
C VAL A 338 -19.51 -12.52 40.21
N LEU A 339 -20.65 -12.33 40.86
CA LEU A 339 -20.74 -12.17 42.33
C LEU A 339 -20.26 -13.43 43.07
N ILE A 340 -20.62 -14.63 42.61
CA ILE A 340 -20.15 -15.90 43.21
C ILE A 340 -18.61 -15.96 43.22
N ASN A 341 -17.99 -15.71 42.07
CA ASN A 341 -16.52 -15.81 41.93
C ASN A 341 -15.78 -14.67 42.64
N THR A 342 -16.37 -13.47 42.68
CA THR A 342 -15.83 -12.32 43.42
C THR A 342 -15.92 -12.56 44.93
N ALA A 343 -17.07 -13.02 45.41
CA ALA A 343 -17.29 -13.40 46.81
C ALA A 343 -16.30 -14.48 47.24
N ALA A 344 -16.09 -15.50 46.41
CA ALA A 344 -15.13 -16.55 46.71
C ALA A 344 -13.71 -16.01 46.87
N LEU A 345 -13.28 -15.04 46.04
CA LEU A 345 -11.95 -14.45 46.15
C LEU A 345 -11.78 -13.64 47.44
N LEU A 346 -12.79 -12.84 47.80
CA LEU A 346 -12.81 -12.08 49.06
C LEU A 346 -12.78 -13.01 50.27
N VAL A 347 -13.53 -14.11 50.22
CA VAL A 347 -13.53 -15.12 51.27
C VAL A 347 -12.18 -15.84 51.36
N CYS A 348 -11.61 -16.23 50.21
CA CYS A 348 -10.32 -16.92 50.15
C CYS A 348 -9.15 -16.05 50.65
N SER A 349 -9.22 -14.73 50.49
CA SER A 349 -8.19 -13.83 51.01
C SER A 349 -8.20 -13.72 52.54
N GLY A 350 -9.32 -14.08 53.18
CA GLY A 350 -9.55 -13.95 54.61
C GLY A 350 -10.10 -12.58 55.03
N ILE A 351 -10.42 -11.69 54.08
CA ILE A 351 -10.93 -10.36 54.39
C ILE A 351 -12.31 -10.42 55.07
N CYS A 352 -13.10 -11.45 54.74
CA CYS A 352 -14.43 -11.70 55.31
C CYS A 352 -14.39 -12.30 56.72
N ASP A 353 -13.22 -12.70 57.25
CA ASP A 353 -13.11 -13.26 58.60
C ASP A 353 -13.14 -12.20 59.71
N SER A 354 -13.11 -10.91 59.35
CA SER A 354 -13.28 -9.81 60.30
C SER A 354 -14.66 -9.84 60.95
N ASP A 355 -14.73 -9.54 62.25
CA ASP A 355 -16.00 -9.43 62.99
C ASP A 355 -16.62 -8.01 62.90
N THR A 356 -15.92 -7.07 62.27
CA THR A 356 -16.40 -5.73 61.93
C THR A 356 -16.09 -5.41 60.46
N SER A 357 -16.84 -4.49 59.87
CA SER A 357 -16.63 -4.04 58.48
C SER A 357 -16.22 -2.56 58.45
N ASP A 358 -15.20 -2.23 57.65
CA ASP A 358 -14.85 -0.84 57.29
C ASP A 358 -14.39 -0.78 55.84
N MET A 359 -15.36 -0.94 54.92
CA MET A 359 -15.10 -0.90 53.48
C MET A 359 -14.99 0.53 52.95
N GLY A 360 -15.60 1.50 53.62
CA GLY A 360 -15.66 2.91 53.22
C GLY A 360 -17.10 3.44 53.16
N PRO A 361 -17.36 4.51 52.39
CA PRO A 361 -18.68 5.13 52.32
C PRO A 361 -19.80 4.13 51.98
N GLY A 362 -20.90 4.20 52.72
CA GLY A 362 -22.06 3.33 52.54
C GLY A 362 -21.96 1.95 53.22
N ASP A 363 -20.87 1.66 53.94
CA ASP A 363 -20.78 0.48 54.82
C ASP A 363 -21.45 0.76 56.17
N ASP A 364 -22.22 -0.21 56.68
CA ASP A 364 -22.99 -0.09 57.93
C ASP A 364 -22.25 -0.62 59.16
N GLY A 365 -21.01 -1.09 58.97
CA GLY A 365 -20.15 -1.65 60.00
C GLY A 365 -20.48 -3.10 60.39
N ASN A 366 -21.60 -3.64 59.92
CA ASN A 366 -22.06 -4.98 60.24
C ASN A 366 -21.47 -6.02 59.29
N VAL A 367 -21.32 -7.25 59.77
CA VAL A 367 -20.85 -8.40 58.98
C VAL A 367 -21.85 -9.56 59.08
N ILE A 368 -21.95 -10.34 58.00
CA ILE A 368 -22.71 -11.60 58.03
C ILE A 368 -21.80 -12.69 58.62
N THR A 369 -22.08 -13.11 59.85
CA THR A 369 -21.24 -14.08 60.58
C THR A 369 -21.51 -15.54 60.21
N GLU A 370 -22.55 -15.81 59.43
CA GLU A 370 -22.92 -17.15 58.96
C GLU A 370 -21.78 -17.83 58.19
N ARG A 371 -21.42 -19.06 58.60
CA ARG A 371 -20.41 -19.89 57.94
C ARG A 371 -21.08 -21.04 57.18
N GLY A 372 -20.74 -21.19 55.92
CA GLY A 372 -21.18 -22.28 55.05
C GLY A 372 -20.11 -23.37 54.86
N PRO A 373 -20.15 -24.13 53.75
CA PRO A 373 -19.19 -25.19 53.47
C PRO A 373 -17.73 -24.70 53.53
N GLY A 374 -16.84 -25.56 54.01
CA GLY A 374 -15.43 -25.20 54.27
C GLY A 374 -15.22 -24.33 55.52
N GLY A 375 -16.29 -23.97 56.24
CA GLY A 375 -16.22 -23.09 57.40
C GLY A 375 -16.01 -21.62 57.04
N LEU A 376 -16.46 -21.21 55.85
CA LEU A 376 -16.18 -19.90 55.24
C LEU A 376 -17.46 -19.05 55.13
N ARG A 377 -17.32 -17.71 55.13
CA ARG A 377 -18.45 -16.76 55.16
C ARG A 377 -18.87 -16.30 53.74
N TRP A 378 -19.50 -17.19 52.98
CA TRP A 378 -19.85 -16.94 51.56
C TRP A 378 -20.83 -15.79 51.35
N LYS A 379 -21.88 -15.69 52.19
CA LYS A 379 -22.86 -14.59 52.14
C LYS A 379 -22.24 -13.23 52.44
N GLU A 380 -21.26 -13.18 53.36
CA GLU A 380 -20.47 -11.97 53.60
C GLU A 380 -19.64 -11.60 52.37
N GLY A 381 -19.03 -12.58 51.71
CA GLY A 381 -18.34 -12.36 50.43
C GLY A 381 -19.25 -11.71 49.38
N VAL A 382 -20.51 -12.15 49.26
CA VAL A 382 -21.48 -11.54 48.34
C VAL A 382 -21.86 -10.13 48.77
N ARG A 383 -22.07 -9.88 50.06
CA ARG A 383 -22.35 -8.53 50.59
C ARG A 383 -21.24 -7.56 50.18
N ARG A 384 -19.99 -7.93 50.44
CA ARG A 384 -18.80 -7.12 50.08
C ARG A 384 -18.64 -6.97 48.56
N ALA A 385 -18.85 -8.03 47.79
CA ALA A 385 -18.79 -7.96 46.32
C ALA A 385 -19.85 -7.01 45.74
N ARG A 386 -21.06 -6.97 46.30
CA ARG A 386 -22.09 -5.99 45.93
C ARG A 386 -21.68 -4.58 46.33
N TRP A 387 -21.12 -4.41 47.52
CA TRP A 387 -20.60 -3.11 47.96
C TRP A 387 -19.55 -2.56 46.98
N CYS A 388 -18.61 -3.39 46.50
CA CYS A 388 -17.59 -2.96 45.52
C CYS A 388 -18.18 -2.32 44.25
N ILE A 389 -19.39 -2.76 43.86
CA ILE A 389 -20.13 -2.21 42.72
C ILE A 389 -20.88 -0.95 43.15
N THR A 390 -21.72 -1.04 44.19
CA THR A 390 -22.64 0.04 44.57
C THR A 390 -21.93 1.28 45.12
N SER A 391 -20.74 1.13 45.72
CA SER A 391 -19.93 2.25 46.19
C SER A 391 -19.22 2.99 45.06
N GLY A 392 -19.12 2.39 43.86
CA GLY A 392 -18.28 2.87 42.77
C GLY A 392 -16.78 2.60 42.95
N SER A 393 -16.35 2.02 44.07
CA SER A 393 -14.91 1.81 44.35
C SER A 393 -14.23 0.88 43.35
N ALA A 394 -14.92 -0.15 42.83
CA ALA A 394 -14.36 -0.99 41.78
C ALA A 394 -14.12 -0.20 40.47
N LYS A 395 -15.05 0.69 40.14
CA LYS A 395 -14.92 1.59 38.98
C LYS A 395 -13.77 2.56 39.16
N GLU A 396 -13.59 3.13 40.35
CA GLU A 396 -12.45 4.00 40.65
C GLU A 396 -11.10 3.30 40.45
N GLN A 397 -10.96 2.06 40.94
CA GLN A 397 -9.72 1.29 40.74
C GLN A 397 -9.47 0.95 39.27
N TRP A 398 -10.54 0.60 38.53
CA TRP A 398 -10.49 0.37 37.09
C TRP A 398 -10.05 1.62 36.32
N GLU A 399 -10.70 2.76 36.56
CA GLU A 399 -10.38 4.03 35.92
C GLU A 399 -8.96 4.51 36.27
N ALA A 400 -8.52 4.31 37.52
CA ALA A 400 -7.15 4.59 37.94
C ALA A 400 -6.13 3.72 37.18
N PHE A 401 -6.42 2.43 36.97
CA PHE A 401 -5.60 1.52 36.17
C PHE A 401 -5.55 1.93 34.69
N VAL A 402 -6.70 2.27 34.10
CA VAL A 402 -6.76 2.78 32.72
C VAL A 402 -5.96 4.06 32.59
N LYS A 403 -6.11 5.00 33.52
CA LYS A 403 -5.40 6.28 33.51
C LYS A 403 -3.89 6.11 33.61
N VAL A 404 -3.39 5.37 34.62
CA VAL A 404 -1.93 5.20 34.81
C VAL A 404 -1.29 4.46 33.63
N THR A 405 -1.95 3.43 33.09
CA THR A 405 -1.42 2.70 31.93
C THR A 405 -1.44 3.54 30.66
N ASN A 406 -2.42 4.42 30.47
CA ASN A 406 -2.44 5.35 29.34
C ASN A 406 -1.40 6.49 29.48
N GLU A 407 -1.12 6.96 30.70
CA GLU A 407 -0.08 7.96 30.94
C GLU A 407 1.32 7.37 30.66
N ILE A 408 1.63 6.22 31.27
CA ILE A 408 2.87 5.48 31.01
C ILE A 408 2.94 5.07 29.53
N GLY A 409 1.82 4.58 29.00
CA GLY A 409 1.65 4.15 27.62
C GLY A 409 1.81 5.30 26.61
N GLY A 410 1.42 6.53 26.95
CA GLY A 410 1.58 7.72 26.11
C GLY A 410 3.05 8.15 25.99
N GLU A 411 3.81 8.08 27.08
CA GLU A 411 5.27 8.23 27.03
C GLU A 411 5.91 7.09 26.24
N TYR A 412 5.44 5.85 26.44
CA TYR A 412 5.84 4.69 25.65
C TYR A 412 5.46 4.82 24.17
N LEU A 413 4.34 5.46 23.82
CA LEU A 413 3.86 5.67 22.45
C LEU A 413 4.63 6.81 21.78
N ALA A 414 5.05 7.85 22.52
CA ALA A 414 5.97 8.86 22.02
C ALA A 414 7.35 8.26 21.72
N ILE A 415 7.83 7.36 22.58
CA ILE A 415 9.06 6.58 22.37
C ILE A 415 8.85 5.50 21.30
N SER A 416 7.64 4.94 21.14
CA SER A 416 7.34 3.87 20.18
C SER A 416 6.86 4.35 18.81
N VAL A 417 6.43 5.60 18.66
CA VAL A 417 6.38 6.30 17.37
C VAL A 417 7.79 6.69 16.93
N GLN A 418 8.72 6.91 17.86
CA GLN A 418 10.16 6.85 17.57
C GLN A 418 10.66 5.42 17.25
N MET A 419 9.95 4.37 17.68
CA MET A 419 10.30 2.94 17.52
C MET A 419 9.54 2.24 16.38
N PHE A 420 8.53 2.87 15.74
CA PHE A 420 7.99 2.48 14.44
C PHE A 420 9.08 2.81 13.42
N ALA A 421 10.07 1.93 13.39
CA ALA A 421 11.11 1.93 12.42
C ALA A 421 10.76 0.87 11.38
N PRO A 422 9.98 1.25 10.35
CA PRO A 422 9.73 0.37 9.20
C PRO A 422 11.02 -0.13 8.56
N PHE A 423 12.15 0.53 8.85
CA PHE A 423 13.50 0.20 8.36
C PHE A 423 14.47 -0.23 9.48
N GLY A 424 13.98 -0.51 10.70
CA GLY A 424 14.78 -0.94 11.86
C GLY A 424 15.31 0.18 12.76
N ASN A 425 15.43 -0.07 14.08
CA ASN A 425 15.89 0.90 15.10
C ASN A 425 17.40 0.82 15.40
N GLN A 426 18.07 -0.24 14.98
CA GLN A 426 19.51 -0.40 15.17
C GLN A 426 20.24 0.14 13.93
N THR A 427 21.43 0.70 14.12
CA THR A 427 22.33 0.97 12.99
C THR A 427 22.48 -0.33 12.21
N ALA A 428 22.26 -0.29 10.89
CA ALA A 428 22.47 -1.42 9.99
C ALA A 428 23.77 -2.14 10.39
N ASN A 429 23.73 -3.48 10.50
CA ASN A 429 24.79 -4.29 11.11
C ASN A 429 26.15 -3.78 10.63
N ARG A 430 27.11 -3.44 11.51
CA ARG A 430 28.42 -2.93 11.06
C ARG A 430 29.19 -3.93 10.19
N THR A 431 28.77 -5.18 10.20
CA THR A 431 29.32 -6.29 9.42
C THR A 431 28.26 -6.79 8.45
N ALA A 432 28.59 -6.86 7.16
CA ALA A 432 27.73 -7.50 6.17
C ALA A 432 27.45 -8.95 6.57
N THR A 433 26.18 -9.34 6.60
CA THR A 433 25.71 -10.64 7.10
C THR A 433 24.81 -11.32 6.07
N TRP A 434 25.19 -12.52 5.66
CA TRP A 434 24.41 -13.35 4.73
C TRP A 434 23.51 -14.31 5.50
N HIS A 435 22.21 -14.33 5.17
CA HIS A 435 21.22 -15.21 5.78
C HIS A 435 20.89 -16.37 4.82
N PRO A 436 21.28 -17.62 5.13
CA PRO A 436 21.01 -18.79 4.29
C PRO A 436 19.56 -19.30 4.44
N GLU A 437 19.03 -19.87 3.36
CA GLU A 437 17.78 -20.65 3.34
C GLU A 437 18.10 -22.12 3.69
N PRO A 438 17.20 -22.91 4.32
CA PRO A 438 15.73 -22.80 4.32
C PRO A 438 15.07 -22.46 5.67
N GLN A 439 15.81 -22.07 6.72
CA GLN A 439 15.26 -21.84 8.07
C GLN A 439 14.31 -20.62 8.17
N GLY A 440 14.21 -19.83 7.10
CA GLY A 440 13.38 -18.63 6.96
C GLY A 440 13.61 -17.97 5.60
N ARG A 441 13.24 -16.69 5.47
CA ARG A 441 13.56 -15.89 4.29
C ARG A 441 15.06 -15.60 4.27
N GLY A 442 15.79 -15.99 3.23
CA GLY A 442 17.22 -15.68 3.11
C GLY A 442 17.51 -14.41 2.32
N THR A 443 18.78 -14.01 2.31
CA THR A 443 19.27 -12.88 1.51
C THR A 443 19.05 -13.12 0.02
N PHE A 444 19.26 -14.36 -0.46
CA PHE A 444 18.98 -14.73 -1.84
C PHE A 444 17.49 -14.65 -2.19
N GLY A 445 16.59 -15.17 -1.35
CA GLY A 445 15.14 -15.06 -1.56
C GLY A 445 14.64 -13.61 -1.58
N LEU A 446 15.22 -12.75 -0.74
CA LEU A 446 14.93 -11.31 -0.77
C LEU A 446 15.37 -10.68 -2.10
N LEU A 447 16.63 -10.88 -2.49
CA LEU A 447 17.19 -10.31 -3.72
C LEU A 447 16.46 -10.83 -4.97
N SER A 448 16.28 -12.14 -5.08
CA SER A 448 15.61 -12.78 -6.23
C SER A 448 14.16 -12.33 -6.37
N SER A 449 13.39 -12.25 -5.26
CA SER A 449 12.02 -11.75 -5.26
C SER A 449 11.95 -10.29 -5.73
N CYS A 450 12.82 -9.42 -5.19
CA CYS A 450 12.90 -8.02 -5.58
C CYS A 450 13.29 -7.84 -7.05
N ILE A 451 14.36 -8.50 -7.50
CA ILE A 451 14.88 -8.40 -8.88
C ILE A 451 13.84 -8.93 -9.88
N THR A 452 13.25 -10.10 -9.61
CA THR A 452 12.26 -10.69 -10.51
C THR A 452 11.03 -9.81 -10.64
N THR A 453 10.52 -9.30 -9.50
CA THR A 453 9.37 -8.37 -9.50
C THR A 453 9.70 -7.09 -10.26
N LEU A 454 10.88 -6.52 -10.05
CA LEU A 454 11.33 -5.29 -10.70
C LEU A 454 11.50 -5.47 -12.22
N VAL A 455 12.11 -6.58 -12.65
CA VAL A 455 12.25 -6.92 -14.07
C VAL A 455 10.88 -7.12 -14.72
N LEU A 456 9.98 -7.87 -14.09
CA LEU A 456 8.62 -8.07 -14.60
C LEU A 456 7.88 -6.74 -14.70
N CYS A 457 7.80 -5.97 -13.61
CA CYS A 457 7.11 -4.68 -13.57
C CYS A 457 7.59 -3.70 -14.65
N VAL A 458 8.88 -3.69 -14.99
CA VAL A 458 9.40 -2.78 -16.01
C VAL A 458 9.32 -3.38 -17.42
N TYR A 459 9.86 -4.58 -17.62
CA TYR A 459 9.99 -5.18 -18.95
C TYR A 459 8.64 -5.36 -19.64
N THR A 460 7.63 -5.81 -18.89
CA THR A 460 6.31 -6.07 -19.49
C THR A 460 5.42 -4.83 -19.52
N ALA A 461 5.73 -3.78 -18.76
CA ALA A 461 4.95 -2.54 -18.78
C ALA A 461 5.35 -1.61 -19.95
N VAL A 462 6.61 -1.67 -20.40
CA VAL A 462 7.12 -0.83 -21.49
C VAL A 462 6.53 -1.28 -22.85
N HIS A 463 5.49 -0.58 -23.30
CA HIS A 463 4.91 -0.74 -24.63
C HIS A 463 5.46 0.32 -25.59
N LEU A 464 6.37 -0.07 -26.50
CA LEU A 464 6.91 0.84 -27.51
C LEU A 464 5.90 1.12 -28.64
N ASN A 465 6.04 2.30 -29.26
CA ASN A 465 5.35 2.63 -30.52
C ASN A 465 5.86 1.75 -31.68
N ILE A 466 5.05 1.62 -32.74
CA ILE A 466 5.31 0.73 -33.86
C ILE A 466 6.63 1.13 -34.55
N PRO A 467 7.52 0.16 -34.89
CA PRO A 467 8.77 0.48 -35.55
C PRO A 467 8.54 1.05 -36.96
N GLU A 468 9.43 1.92 -37.39
CA GLU A 468 9.51 2.32 -38.80
C GLU A 468 9.82 1.10 -39.68
N HIS A 469 9.14 1.00 -40.83
CA HIS A 469 9.25 -0.15 -41.73
C HIS A 469 10.71 -0.44 -42.11
N GLY A 470 11.16 -1.69 -41.94
CA GLY A 470 12.54 -2.14 -42.22
C GLY A 470 13.59 -1.89 -41.12
N LYS A 471 13.21 -1.34 -39.96
CA LYS A 471 14.16 -1.01 -38.85
C LYS A 471 13.96 -1.85 -37.58
N GLU A 472 13.64 -3.13 -37.71
CA GLU A 472 13.33 -4.01 -36.58
C GLU A 472 14.47 -4.12 -35.55
N ARG A 473 15.74 -4.12 -35.99
CA ARG A 473 16.91 -4.17 -35.08
C ARG A 473 17.02 -2.94 -34.18
N GLN A 474 16.67 -1.75 -34.68
CA GLN A 474 16.71 -0.51 -33.89
C GLN A 474 15.61 -0.50 -32.81
N GLN A 475 14.52 -1.22 -33.03
CA GLN A 475 13.43 -1.36 -32.05
C GLN A 475 13.89 -2.08 -30.78
N TYR A 476 14.76 -3.09 -30.89
CA TYR A 476 15.32 -3.77 -29.72
C TYR A 476 16.19 -2.85 -28.87
N PHE A 477 17.07 -2.05 -29.49
CA PHE A 477 17.89 -1.06 -28.76
C PHE A 477 17.04 0.03 -28.09
N ARG A 478 15.96 0.47 -28.76
CA ARG A 478 14.99 1.38 -28.16
C ARG A 478 14.30 0.75 -26.96
N LYS A 479 13.90 -0.53 -27.06
CA LYS A 479 13.24 -1.24 -25.96
C LYS A 479 14.16 -1.36 -24.78
N PHE A 480 15.42 -1.74 -25.02
CA PHE A 480 16.46 -1.79 -24.00
C PHE A 480 16.65 -0.44 -23.30
N GLY A 481 16.76 0.66 -24.05
CA GLY A 481 16.88 2.00 -23.47
C GLY A 481 15.66 2.41 -22.64
N TRP A 482 14.44 2.11 -23.08
CA TRP A 482 13.22 2.36 -22.31
C TRP A 482 13.08 1.47 -21.08
N VAL A 483 13.59 0.23 -21.13
CA VAL A 483 13.66 -0.63 -19.95
C VAL A 483 14.64 -0.07 -18.94
N ILE A 484 15.83 0.39 -19.35
CA ILE A 484 16.77 1.09 -18.45
C ILE A 484 16.11 2.33 -17.84
N LEU A 485 15.42 3.13 -18.66
CA LEU A 485 14.71 4.30 -18.16
C LEU A 485 13.59 3.91 -17.18
N GLY A 486 12.88 2.81 -17.40
CA GLY A 486 11.85 2.32 -16.48
C GLY A 486 12.41 1.74 -15.18
N LEU A 487 13.61 1.16 -15.20
CA LEU A 487 14.34 0.71 -14.00
C LEU A 487 14.88 1.89 -13.19
N LEU A 488 15.33 2.94 -13.88
CA LEU A 488 15.91 4.12 -13.22
C LEU A 488 14.89 5.18 -12.88
N ALA A 489 13.79 5.33 -13.61
CA ALA A 489 12.83 6.43 -13.50
C ALA A 489 11.40 5.98 -13.91
N PRO A 490 10.78 5.06 -13.15
CA PRO A 490 9.43 4.54 -13.47
C PRO A 490 8.34 5.62 -13.44
N GLU A 491 8.52 6.71 -12.69
CA GLU A 491 7.64 7.87 -12.67
C GLU A 491 7.55 8.57 -14.03
N ILE A 492 8.64 8.59 -14.79
CA ILE A 492 8.70 9.19 -16.13
C ILE A 492 7.96 8.29 -17.14
N VAL A 493 8.07 6.97 -16.97
CA VAL A 493 7.33 6.00 -17.80
C VAL A 493 5.82 6.11 -17.55
N ALA A 494 5.39 6.22 -16.29
CA ALA A 494 3.99 6.40 -15.93
C ALA A 494 3.42 7.74 -16.44
N TRP A 495 4.20 8.83 -16.36
CA TRP A 495 3.82 10.11 -16.94
C TRP A 495 3.70 10.04 -18.48
N ASN A 496 4.65 9.40 -19.15
CA ASN A 496 4.58 9.19 -20.60
C ASN A 496 3.36 8.34 -21.00
N ALA A 497 2.99 7.37 -20.16
CA ALA A 497 1.78 6.58 -20.40
C ALA A 497 0.51 7.44 -20.39
N TRP A 498 0.42 8.37 -19.44
CA TRP A 498 -0.66 9.34 -19.35
C TRP A 498 -0.74 10.26 -20.57
N GLU A 499 0.37 10.81 -21.04
CA GLU A 499 0.43 11.63 -22.25
C GLU A 499 -0.11 10.90 -23.50
N GLN A 500 0.29 9.64 -23.65
CA GLN A 500 -0.18 8.81 -24.76
C GLN A 500 -1.68 8.49 -24.65
N TYR A 501 -2.18 8.28 -23.43
CA TYR A 501 -3.61 8.07 -23.19
C TYR A 501 -4.43 9.32 -23.52
N GLN A 502 -3.98 10.51 -23.14
CA GLN A 502 -4.63 11.76 -23.51
C GLN A 502 -4.67 11.92 -25.03
N THR A 503 -3.57 11.63 -25.72
CA THR A 503 -3.48 11.69 -27.18
C THR A 503 -4.47 10.72 -27.84
N ALA A 504 -4.49 9.46 -27.41
CA ALA A 504 -5.40 8.43 -27.92
C ALA A 504 -6.88 8.78 -27.66
N THR A 505 -7.17 9.37 -26.50
CA THR A 505 -8.53 9.80 -26.12
C THR A 505 -8.99 10.96 -27.01
N LYS A 506 -8.12 11.97 -27.24
CA LYS A 506 -8.41 13.08 -28.15
C LYS A 506 -8.72 12.58 -29.58
N ILE A 507 -7.90 11.66 -30.12
CA ILE A 507 -8.13 11.03 -31.43
C ILE A 507 -9.48 10.30 -31.46
N THR A 508 -9.76 9.47 -30.47
CA THR A 508 -10.99 8.67 -30.38
C THR A 508 -12.23 9.58 -30.33
N HIS A 509 -12.18 10.63 -29.51
CA HIS A 509 -13.28 11.60 -29.39
C HIS A 509 -13.54 12.35 -30.70
N ASN A 510 -12.48 12.79 -31.40
CA ASN A 510 -12.62 13.48 -32.69
C ASN A 510 -13.26 12.58 -33.75
N VAL A 511 -12.88 11.29 -33.79
CA VAL A 511 -13.51 10.31 -34.69
C VAL A 511 -14.98 10.06 -34.31
N HIS A 512 -15.31 9.96 -33.02
CA HIS A 512 -16.70 9.80 -32.57
C HIS A 512 -17.57 11.01 -32.87
N LYS A 513 -17.01 12.22 -32.86
CA LYS A 513 -17.71 13.44 -33.24
C LYS A 513 -18.07 13.46 -34.73
N ALA A 514 -17.17 12.95 -35.57
CA ALA A 514 -17.40 12.84 -37.02
C ALA A 514 -18.35 11.68 -37.38
N TYR A 515 -18.23 10.56 -36.67
CA TYR A 515 -19.05 9.36 -36.85
C TYR A 515 -19.51 8.82 -35.49
N PRO A 516 -20.70 9.23 -35.02
CA PRO A 516 -21.27 8.70 -33.79
C PRO A 516 -21.49 7.19 -33.94
N PRO A 517 -21.11 6.36 -32.95
CA PRO A 517 -21.34 4.93 -33.03
C PRO A 517 -22.86 4.65 -33.16
N ALA A 518 -23.26 3.94 -34.21
CA ALA A 518 -24.64 3.47 -34.37
C ALA A 518 -25.05 2.66 -33.13
N LEU A 519 -26.20 3.01 -32.55
CA LEU A 519 -26.78 2.48 -31.32
C LEU A 519 -26.59 0.95 -31.16
N THR A 520 -25.57 0.53 -30.41
CA THR A 520 -25.55 -0.81 -29.80
C THR A 520 -26.07 -0.71 -28.37
N SER A 521 -27.25 -1.27 -28.15
CA SER A 521 -27.90 -1.50 -26.84
C SER A 521 -26.90 -1.93 -25.76
N PRO A 522 -26.75 -1.17 -24.65
CA PRO A 522 -25.76 -1.51 -23.64
C PRO A 522 -26.30 -2.43 -22.54
N TRP A 523 -25.39 -3.26 -22.04
CA TRP A 523 -25.45 -4.08 -20.82
C TRP A 523 -25.88 -3.33 -19.53
N TYR A 524 -26.03 -2.00 -19.53
CA TYR A 524 -26.37 -1.19 -18.35
C TYR A 524 -27.74 -1.55 -17.73
N ARG A 525 -28.67 -2.17 -18.48
CA ARG A 525 -29.94 -2.65 -17.92
C ARG A 525 -29.79 -3.95 -17.12
N VAL A 526 -28.72 -4.71 -17.33
CA VAL A 526 -28.31 -5.87 -16.51
C VAL A 526 -27.45 -5.41 -15.30
N PHE A 527 -26.69 -4.32 -15.45
CA PHE A 527 -25.90 -3.61 -14.43
C PHE A 527 -26.73 -3.09 -13.25
N TRP A 528 -27.83 -2.38 -13.49
CA TRP A 528 -28.68 -1.84 -12.41
C TRP A 528 -29.48 -2.93 -11.66
N ALA A 529 -29.77 -4.07 -12.29
CA ALA A 529 -30.37 -5.22 -11.61
C ALA A 529 -29.36 -5.99 -10.72
N SER A 530 -28.06 -5.84 -11.00
CA SER A 530 -26.94 -6.33 -10.18
C SER A 530 -26.32 -5.27 -9.26
N CYS A 531 -27.02 -4.14 -9.04
CA CYS A 531 -26.71 -3.20 -7.95
C CYS A 531 -26.36 -3.93 -6.63
N LYS A 532 -25.73 -3.22 -5.68
CA LYS A 532 -25.72 -3.51 -4.22
C LYS A 532 -24.49 -4.20 -3.58
N ARG A 533 -23.38 -4.50 -4.28
CA ARG A 533 -22.17 -5.04 -3.61
C ARG A 533 -20.87 -4.36 -4.05
N ALA A 534 -20.49 -3.31 -3.31
CA ALA A 534 -19.15 -2.69 -3.24
C ALA A 534 -18.03 -3.76 -3.33
N PRO A 535 -16.90 -3.65 -4.08
CA PRO A 535 -15.91 -2.54 -4.01
C PRO A 535 -14.92 -2.46 -5.22
N ARG A 536 -15.35 -2.31 -6.48
CA ARG A 536 -14.45 -2.32 -7.67
C ARG A 536 -14.51 -1.02 -8.47
N ARG A 537 -13.62 -0.08 -8.12
CA ARG A 537 -13.40 1.21 -8.80
C ARG A 537 -12.38 1.13 -9.95
N TRP A 538 -12.09 -0.08 -10.45
CA TRP A 538 -10.84 -0.33 -11.18
C TRP A 538 -10.94 -0.57 -12.69
N PHE A 539 -12.13 -0.61 -13.29
CA PHE A 539 -12.25 -0.81 -14.73
C PHE A 539 -13.41 0.03 -15.31
N SER A 540 -13.08 1.15 -15.95
CA SER A 540 -14.01 2.00 -16.69
C SER A 540 -13.70 1.95 -18.18
N THR A 541 -14.69 1.56 -18.98
CA THR A 541 -14.82 1.87 -20.41
C THR A 541 -16.23 2.39 -20.65
N GLY A 542 -16.38 3.63 -21.12
CA GLY A 542 -17.65 4.20 -21.59
C GLY A 542 -17.83 5.67 -21.24
N VAL A 543 -17.98 6.52 -22.27
CA VAL A 543 -18.10 7.98 -22.22
C VAL A 543 -19.48 8.45 -21.79
N ASP A 544 -19.50 9.64 -21.21
CA ASP A 544 -20.61 10.45 -20.69
C ASP A 544 -21.69 10.73 -21.76
N THR A 545 -22.92 10.30 -21.50
CA THR A 545 -24.08 10.42 -22.42
C THR A 545 -24.74 11.81 -22.43
N LYS A 546 -24.15 12.82 -21.77
CA LYS A 546 -24.78 14.15 -21.66
C LYS A 546 -24.53 15.06 -22.87
N GLU A 547 -23.48 14.83 -23.64
CA GLU A 547 -23.10 15.69 -24.78
C GLU A 547 -23.83 15.33 -26.10
N CYS A 548 -24.34 14.10 -26.24
CA CYS A 548 -25.06 13.66 -27.46
C CYS A 548 -26.53 14.10 -27.49
N LEU A 549 -27.11 14.46 -26.34
CA LEU A 549 -28.52 14.86 -26.23
C LEU A 549 -28.75 16.36 -26.51
N ASP A 550 -27.69 17.17 -26.46
CA ASP A 550 -27.74 18.61 -26.78
C ASP A 550 -27.30 18.93 -28.22
N SER A 551 -26.71 17.97 -28.93
CA SER A 551 -26.41 18.13 -30.36
C SER A 551 -27.69 17.90 -31.18
N GLN A 552 -28.31 18.99 -31.63
CA GLN A 552 -29.41 19.01 -32.61
C GLN A 552 -28.94 18.50 -34.00
N ILE A 553 -28.49 17.26 -34.09
CA ILE A 553 -28.18 16.62 -35.36
C ILE A 553 -29.45 15.94 -35.85
N PRO A 554 -30.03 16.35 -37.00
CA PRO A 554 -31.26 15.77 -37.48
C PRO A 554 -31.03 14.31 -37.86
N LEU A 555 -31.72 13.39 -37.17
CA LEU A 555 -31.75 11.94 -37.43
C LEU A 555 -32.22 11.55 -38.85
N GLY A 556 -32.55 12.53 -39.70
CA GLY A 556 -32.97 12.33 -41.09
C GLY A 556 -31.85 12.43 -42.14
N SER A 557 -30.59 12.68 -41.78
CA SER A 557 -29.46 12.78 -42.73
C SER A 557 -28.58 11.53 -42.82
N LEU A 558 -28.90 10.45 -42.10
CA LEU A 558 -28.23 9.17 -42.26
C LEU A 558 -28.69 8.53 -43.58
N ASN A 559 -27.94 8.82 -44.64
CA ASN A 559 -28.04 8.15 -45.94
C ASN A 559 -28.12 6.63 -45.72
N THR A 560 -29.26 6.05 -46.05
CA THR A 560 -29.57 4.62 -45.84
C THR A 560 -28.83 3.68 -46.78
N ASP A 561 -28.01 4.19 -47.71
CA ASP A 561 -27.38 3.36 -48.76
C ASP A 561 -25.85 3.20 -48.68
N THR A 562 -25.14 3.84 -47.74
CA THR A 562 -23.68 3.65 -47.57
C THR A 562 -23.25 3.23 -46.16
N SER A 563 -24.20 3.02 -45.25
CA SER A 563 -23.99 2.56 -43.87
C SER A 563 -23.79 1.04 -43.77
N ALA A 564 -23.04 0.45 -44.71
CA ALA A 564 -22.62 -0.94 -44.63
C ALA A 564 -21.72 -1.14 -43.39
N HIS A 565 -22.27 -1.75 -42.34
CA HIS A 565 -21.61 -2.34 -41.17
C HIS A 565 -20.15 -1.91 -40.89
N ARG A 566 -19.94 -0.64 -40.48
CA ARG A 566 -18.63 -0.20 -39.98
C ARG A 566 -18.41 -0.62 -38.53
N HIS A 567 -17.18 -0.99 -38.20
CA HIS A 567 -16.79 -1.34 -36.84
C HIS A 567 -16.70 -0.09 -35.95
N PRO A 568 -17.12 -0.16 -34.68
CA PRO A 568 -17.04 0.96 -33.76
C PRO A 568 -15.58 1.29 -33.43
N TRP A 569 -15.22 2.58 -33.54
CA TRP A 569 -13.89 3.04 -33.16
C TRP A 569 -13.73 2.99 -31.63
N THR A 570 -12.70 2.32 -31.14
CA THR A 570 -12.43 2.17 -29.69
C THR A 570 -11.14 2.85 -29.28
N LEU A 571 -10.90 2.99 -27.97
CA LEU A 571 -9.64 3.54 -27.46
C LEU A 571 -8.40 2.75 -27.95
N THR A 572 -8.56 1.44 -28.21
CA THR A 572 -7.53 0.59 -28.83
C THR A 572 -7.13 1.13 -30.21
N HIS A 573 -8.09 1.59 -31.01
CA HIS A 573 -7.83 2.24 -32.29
C HIS A 573 -7.15 3.60 -32.12
N GLY A 574 -7.56 4.39 -31.13
CA GLY A 574 -6.91 5.66 -30.78
C GLY A 574 -5.44 5.49 -30.37
N PHE A 575 -5.13 4.44 -29.58
CA PHE A 575 -3.74 4.09 -29.25
C PHE A 575 -2.97 3.58 -30.47
N TYR A 576 -3.57 2.71 -31.27
CA TYR A 576 -2.95 2.19 -32.49
C TYR A 576 -2.58 3.31 -33.46
N ALA A 577 -3.50 4.25 -33.66
CA ALA A 577 -3.28 5.50 -34.41
C ALA A 577 -2.14 6.35 -33.83
N ALA A 578 -2.18 6.64 -32.52
CA ALA A 578 -1.13 7.42 -31.85
C ALA A 578 0.26 6.77 -31.94
N MET A 579 0.31 5.43 -32.04
CA MET A 579 1.54 4.66 -32.22
C MET A 579 2.05 4.62 -33.67
N GLY A 580 1.30 5.18 -34.63
CA GLY A 580 1.64 5.15 -36.06
C GLY A 580 1.17 3.89 -36.78
N GLY A 581 0.07 3.29 -36.31
CA GLY A 581 -0.44 2.01 -36.82
C GLY A 581 -1.10 2.07 -38.19
N PHE A 582 -1.41 3.26 -38.70
CA PHE A 582 -2.01 3.42 -40.03
C PHE A 582 -0.99 4.04 -40.98
N VAL A 583 -0.72 3.36 -42.09
CA VAL A 583 0.23 3.82 -43.11
C VAL A 583 -0.35 3.76 -44.51
N ILE A 584 0.12 4.62 -45.39
CA ILE A 584 -0.17 4.62 -46.83
C ILE A 584 1.16 4.29 -47.54
N ARG A 585 1.17 3.31 -48.46
CA ARG A 585 2.39 3.02 -49.23
C ARG A 585 2.60 4.13 -50.27
N LEU A 586 3.84 4.64 -50.37
CA LEU A 586 4.20 5.65 -51.36
C LEU A 586 4.17 5.09 -52.79
N GLU A 587 4.36 3.77 -52.93
CA GLU A 587 4.23 3.04 -54.20
C GLU A 587 2.80 3.14 -54.73
N ASP A 588 1.81 2.98 -53.86
CA ASP A 588 0.38 3.09 -54.19
C ASP A 588 -0.02 4.54 -54.58
N LEU A 589 0.82 5.54 -54.26
CA LEU A 589 0.63 6.95 -54.60
C LEU A 589 1.47 7.41 -55.81
N GLY A 590 2.34 6.55 -56.36
CA GLY A 590 3.25 6.92 -57.46
C GLY A 590 4.47 7.74 -57.05
N TYR A 591 4.77 7.85 -55.74
CA TYR A 591 5.84 8.68 -55.18
C TYR A 591 7.13 7.90 -54.84
N GLY A 592 7.30 6.67 -55.34
CA GLY A 592 8.48 5.83 -55.12
C GLY A 592 8.41 4.96 -53.86
N THR A 593 9.54 4.43 -53.39
CA THR A 593 9.59 3.42 -52.32
C THR A 593 9.52 4.03 -50.91
N GLY A 594 8.51 3.65 -50.11
CA GLY A 594 8.40 4.01 -48.69
C GLY A 594 6.97 4.00 -48.15
N VAL A 595 6.78 4.44 -46.90
CA VAL A 595 5.48 4.49 -46.22
C VAL A 595 5.23 5.86 -45.59
N PHE A 596 3.99 6.33 -45.70
CA PHE A 596 3.49 7.56 -45.11
C PHE A 596 2.63 7.22 -43.88
N VAL A 597 2.97 7.73 -42.69
CA VAL A 597 2.24 7.42 -41.46
C VAL A 597 1.12 8.44 -41.23
N LEU A 598 -0.10 7.96 -41.02
CA LEU A 598 -1.26 8.78 -40.71
C LEU A 598 -1.17 9.26 -39.24
N SER A 599 -0.72 10.50 -39.06
CA SER A 599 -0.55 11.11 -37.73
C SER A 599 -1.89 11.46 -37.06
N LYS A 600 -1.88 11.85 -35.77
CA LYS A 600 -3.06 12.40 -35.06
C LYS A 600 -3.79 13.45 -35.91
N TRP A 601 -3.06 14.42 -36.44
CA TRP A 601 -3.62 15.48 -37.28
C TRP A 601 -4.20 14.96 -38.58
N GLY A 602 -3.66 13.86 -39.11
CA GLY A 602 -4.23 13.20 -40.27
C GLY A 602 -5.57 12.55 -39.99
N ILE A 603 -5.70 11.90 -38.85
CA ILE A 603 -6.98 11.33 -38.44
C ILE A 603 -7.98 12.43 -38.10
N ASP A 604 -7.54 13.49 -37.41
CA ASP A 604 -8.38 14.66 -37.14
C ASP A 604 -8.84 15.32 -38.45
N PHE A 605 -7.94 15.46 -39.44
CA PHE A 605 -8.27 15.97 -40.77
C PHE A 605 -9.28 15.08 -41.48
N LEU A 606 -9.02 13.77 -41.59
CA LEU A 606 -9.94 12.84 -42.24
C LEU A 606 -11.30 12.82 -41.52
N ALA A 607 -11.33 12.89 -40.20
CA ALA A 607 -12.57 12.98 -39.44
C ALA A 607 -13.38 14.24 -39.76
N GLU A 608 -12.71 15.37 -40.02
CA GLU A 608 -13.39 16.63 -40.32
C GLU A 608 -13.76 16.81 -41.80
N THR A 609 -12.98 16.28 -42.74
CA THR A 609 -13.14 16.54 -44.18
C THR A 609 -13.71 15.36 -44.95
N MET A 610 -13.27 14.14 -44.65
CA MET A 610 -13.58 12.92 -45.40
C MET A 610 -13.76 11.72 -44.45
N PRO A 611 -14.81 11.73 -43.60
CA PRO A 611 -14.97 10.74 -42.53
C PRO A 611 -15.17 9.31 -43.05
N GLU A 612 -15.62 9.15 -44.29
CA GLU A 612 -15.69 7.87 -45.00
C GLU A 612 -14.31 7.24 -45.23
N LEU A 613 -13.21 7.99 -45.17
CA LEU A 613 -11.86 7.46 -45.35
C LEU A 613 -11.17 7.05 -44.05
N ILE A 614 -11.85 7.21 -42.91
CA ILE A 614 -11.37 6.67 -41.64
C ILE A 614 -11.26 5.14 -41.76
N PRO A 615 -10.12 4.53 -41.36
CA PRO A 615 -9.91 3.09 -41.46
C PRO A 615 -11.01 2.28 -40.78
N ASN A 616 -11.68 1.40 -41.53
CA ASN A 616 -12.70 0.49 -41.00
C ASN A 616 -12.08 -0.89 -40.72
N ILE A 617 -11.41 -1.03 -39.58
CA ILE A 617 -10.85 -2.30 -39.11
C ILE A 617 -11.50 -2.73 -37.80
N PRO A 618 -11.76 -4.02 -37.56
CA PRO A 618 -12.28 -4.49 -36.28
C PRO A 618 -11.20 -4.43 -35.19
N GLU A 619 -11.62 -4.18 -33.93
CA GLU A 619 -10.70 -4.17 -32.78
C GLU A 619 -9.93 -5.50 -32.65
N SER A 620 -10.55 -6.63 -32.98
CA SER A 620 -9.93 -7.95 -32.95
C SER A 620 -8.72 -8.05 -33.88
N GLU A 621 -8.75 -7.43 -35.06
CA GLU A 621 -7.63 -7.45 -36.00
C GLU A 621 -6.43 -6.66 -35.47
N ILE A 622 -6.67 -5.57 -34.73
CA ILE A 622 -5.60 -4.83 -34.04
C ILE A 622 -5.03 -5.67 -32.89
N LEU A 623 -5.89 -6.34 -32.13
CA LEU A 623 -5.49 -7.17 -30.99
C LEU A 623 -4.75 -8.44 -31.41
N ASP A 624 -5.05 -9.02 -32.58
CA ASP A 624 -4.31 -10.16 -33.14
C ASP A 624 -2.86 -9.81 -33.46
N LYS A 625 -2.56 -8.52 -33.73
CA LYS A 625 -1.18 -8.03 -33.90
C LYS A 625 -0.45 -7.79 -32.58
N SER A 626 -1.14 -7.82 -31.44
CA SER A 626 -0.56 -7.60 -30.10
C SER A 626 0.05 -8.90 -29.57
N LYS A 627 1.33 -8.88 -29.20
CA LYS A 627 2.06 -10.07 -28.74
C LYS A 627 1.80 -10.44 -27.27
N ALA A 628 1.17 -9.57 -26.49
CA ALA A 628 0.83 -9.85 -25.10
C ALA A 628 -0.68 -10.03 -24.91
N SER A 629 -1.07 -11.15 -24.29
CA SER A 629 -2.45 -11.45 -23.94
C SER A 629 -2.88 -10.76 -22.64
N THR A 630 -4.19 -10.60 -22.46
CA THR A 630 -4.78 -10.14 -21.19
C THR A 630 -4.31 -10.98 -20.00
N LEU A 631 -4.14 -12.30 -20.20
CA LEU A 631 -3.66 -13.23 -19.18
C LEU A 631 -2.25 -12.87 -18.70
N THR A 632 -1.33 -12.57 -19.62
CA THR A 632 0.05 -12.17 -19.28
C THR A 632 0.08 -10.90 -18.43
N LYS A 633 -0.71 -9.89 -18.80
CA LYS A 633 -0.84 -8.64 -18.04
C LYS A 633 -1.42 -8.89 -16.64
N THR A 634 -2.43 -9.76 -16.53
CA THR A 634 -3.04 -10.12 -15.24
C THR A 634 -2.07 -10.85 -14.32
N ILE A 635 -1.30 -11.81 -14.82
CA ILE A 635 -0.31 -12.56 -14.02
C ILE A 635 0.74 -11.62 -13.43
N VAL A 636 1.27 -10.69 -14.23
CA VAL A 636 2.25 -9.71 -13.75
C VAL A 636 1.65 -8.81 -12.66
N CYS A 637 0.41 -8.34 -12.84
CA CYS A 637 -0.27 -7.55 -11.81
C CYS A 637 -0.50 -8.34 -10.52
N LEU A 638 -0.82 -9.64 -10.61
CA LEU A 638 -0.96 -10.50 -9.43
C LEU A 638 0.38 -10.69 -8.71
N GLN A 639 1.48 -10.87 -9.44
CA GLN A 639 2.82 -10.97 -8.86
C GLN A 639 3.22 -9.69 -8.10
N ALA A 640 3.03 -8.53 -8.74
CA ALA A 640 3.32 -7.23 -8.11
C ALA A 640 2.43 -7.00 -6.89
N LEU A 641 1.15 -7.38 -6.96
CA LEU A 641 0.21 -7.23 -5.85
C LEU A 641 0.60 -8.14 -4.68
N TRP A 642 1.00 -9.38 -4.98
CA TRP A 642 1.49 -10.32 -3.99
C TRP A 642 2.72 -9.78 -3.25
N PHE A 643 3.69 -9.22 -3.98
CA PHE A 643 4.85 -8.56 -3.39
C PHE A 643 4.45 -7.40 -2.46
N CYS A 644 3.51 -6.55 -2.88
CA CYS A 644 2.99 -5.46 -2.05
C CYS A 644 2.34 -5.97 -0.75
N ILE A 645 1.49 -7.02 -0.85
CA ILE A 645 0.85 -7.64 0.30
C ILE A 645 1.89 -8.18 1.29
N GLN A 646 2.95 -8.84 0.80
CA GLN A 646 4.02 -9.33 1.67
C GLN A 646 4.72 -8.21 2.44
N CYS A 647 4.99 -7.07 1.78
CA CYS A 647 5.64 -5.93 2.44
C CYS A 647 4.72 -5.30 3.50
N ILE A 648 3.44 -5.08 3.16
CA ILE A 648 2.44 -4.51 4.09
C ILE A 648 2.24 -5.43 5.29
N ALA A 649 2.15 -6.75 5.08
CA ALA A 649 1.97 -7.72 6.15
C ALA A 649 3.19 -7.81 7.08
N ARG A 650 4.40 -7.55 6.58
CA ARG A 650 5.61 -7.44 7.42
C ARG A 650 5.55 -6.20 8.30
N LEU A 651 5.24 -5.06 7.70
CA LEU A 651 5.04 -3.81 8.44
C LEU A 651 3.96 -3.95 9.52
N SER A 652 2.83 -4.61 9.21
CA SER A 652 1.75 -4.82 10.17
C SER A 652 2.11 -5.79 11.31
N GLN A 653 3.15 -6.60 11.14
CA GLN A 653 3.67 -7.52 12.15
C GLN A 653 4.85 -6.93 12.93
N GLY A 654 5.20 -5.65 12.70
CA GLY A 654 6.35 -5.00 13.32
C GLY A 654 7.70 -5.46 12.77
N ALA A 655 7.72 -6.15 11.62
CA ALA A 655 8.95 -6.51 10.92
C ALA A 655 9.42 -5.35 10.03
N SER A 656 10.74 -5.22 9.89
CA SER A 656 11.33 -4.21 9.02
C SER A 656 11.26 -4.63 7.54
N ILE A 657 11.26 -3.64 6.65
CA ILE A 657 11.40 -3.81 5.21
C ILE A 657 12.74 -3.21 4.76
N SER A 658 13.34 -3.81 3.74
CA SER A 658 14.58 -3.28 3.14
C SER A 658 14.31 -2.06 2.26
N PHE A 659 15.34 -1.23 2.04
CA PHE A 659 15.26 -0.14 1.05
C PHE A 659 15.05 -0.65 -0.38
N LEU A 660 15.58 -1.83 -0.70
CA LEU A 660 15.30 -2.49 -1.98
C LEU A 660 13.81 -2.80 -2.14
N GLU A 661 13.16 -3.34 -1.10
CA GLU A 661 11.72 -3.58 -1.13
C GLU A 661 10.91 -2.30 -1.22
N LEU A 662 11.34 -1.23 -0.53
CA LEU A 662 10.74 0.10 -0.66
C LEU A 662 10.84 0.59 -2.12
N ASN A 663 12.01 0.47 -2.76
CA ASN A 663 12.18 0.84 -4.16
C ASN A 663 11.29 0.01 -5.09
N VAL A 664 11.18 -1.31 -4.87
CA VAL A 664 10.31 -2.19 -5.66
C VAL A 664 8.82 -1.85 -5.45
N LEU A 665 8.40 -1.48 -4.23
CA LEU A 665 7.04 -0.99 -3.98
C LEU A 665 6.72 0.25 -4.82
N GLY A 666 7.65 1.21 -4.91
CA GLY A 666 7.52 2.37 -5.80
C GLY A 666 7.34 1.96 -7.27
N HIS A 667 8.13 0.99 -7.74
CA HIS A 667 8.00 0.45 -9.09
C HIS A 667 6.67 -0.26 -9.32
N CYS A 668 6.17 -1.04 -8.35
CA CYS A 668 4.87 -1.70 -8.44
C CYS A 668 3.74 -0.67 -8.58
N LEU A 669 3.76 0.42 -7.82
CA LEU A 669 2.76 1.49 -7.91
C LEU A 669 2.78 2.18 -9.29
N CYS A 670 3.97 2.52 -9.79
CA CYS A 670 4.12 3.07 -11.14
C CYS A 670 3.71 2.07 -12.23
N ALA A 671 4.00 0.78 -12.06
CA ALA A 671 3.59 -0.27 -12.99
C ALA A 671 2.06 -0.44 -13.00
N PHE A 672 1.39 -0.44 -11.84
CA PHE A 672 -0.08 -0.48 -11.78
C PHE A 672 -0.71 0.73 -12.46
N ALA A 673 -0.19 1.93 -12.22
CA ALA A 673 -0.66 3.15 -12.90
C ALA A 673 -0.46 3.04 -14.41
N THR A 674 0.73 2.62 -14.86
CA THR A 674 1.06 2.42 -16.27
C THR A 674 0.14 1.38 -16.92
N TYR A 675 -0.08 0.23 -16.28
CA TYR A 675 -0.97 -0.81 -16.80
C TYR A 675 -2.43 -0.40 -16.84
N ALA A 676 -2.91 0.33 -15.83
CA ALA A 676 -4.27 0.86 -15.84
C ALA A 676 -4.48 1.80 -17.03
N ILE A 677 -3.50 2.65 -17.32
CA ILE A 677 -3.54 3.63 -18.42
C ILE A 677 -3.36 2.95 -19.80
N TRP A 678 -2.42 2.00 -19.91
CA TRP A 678 -2.09 1.28 -21.16
C TRP A 678 -2.82 -0.04 -21.34
N TRP A 679 -3.89 -0.30 -20.58
CA TRP A 679 -4.61 -1.58 -20.65
C TRP A 679 -5.06 -1.91 -22.08
N LYS A 680 -5.60 -0.89 -22.76
CA LYS A 680 -6.09 -0.94 -24.15
C LYS A 680 -5.04 -0.64 -25.21
N LYS A 681 -3.79 -0.38 -24.82
CA LYS A 681 -2.69 -0.15 -25.77
C LYS A 681 -2.17 -1.50 -26.30
N PRO A 682 -2.13 -1.72 -27.63
CA PRO A 682 -1.52 -2.91 -28.23
C PRO A 682 -0.04 -3.06 -27.85
N THR A 683 0.42 -4.29 -27.57
CA THR A 683 1.77 -4.56 -27.07
C THR A 683 2.64 -5.18 -28.17
N ASP A 684 3.85 -4.63 -28.38
CA ASP A 684 4.88 -5.15 -29.30
C ASP A 684 4.40 -5.44 -30.74
N VAL A 685 3.54 -4.58 -31.28
CA VAL A 685 3.10 -4.64 -32.68
C VAL A 685 4.30 -4.44 -33.61
N SER A 686 4.54 -5.39 -34.52
CA SER A 686 5.69 -5.39 -35.44
C SER A 686 5.45 -4.59 -36.71
N GLN A 687 4.24 -4.62 -37.28
CA GLN A 687 3.93 -3.94 -38.53
C GLN A 687 2.65 -3.11 -38.46
N PRO A 688 2.65 -1.90 -39.04
CA PRO A 688 1.43 -1.10 -39.19
C PRO A 688 0.49 -1.70 -40.23
N THR A 689 -0.77 -1.28 -40.23
CA THR A 689 -1.77 -1.61 -41.25
C THR A 689 -1.65 -0.63 -42.42
N SER A 690 -1.43 -1.17 -43.62
CA SER A 690 -1.44 -0.39 -44.86
C SER A 690 -2.86 -0.13 -45.33
N LEU A 691 -3.21 1.14 -45.57
CA LEU A 691 -4.47 1.56 -46.17
C LEU A 691 -4.33 1.53 -47.70
N SER A 692 -5.33 0.98 -48.39
CA SER A 692 -5.44 1.07 -49.85
C SER A 692 -5.77 2.51 -50.26
N VAL A 693 -5.11 3.01 -51.29
CA VAL A 693 -5.27 4.39 -51.77
C VAL A 693 -6.65 4.55 -52.43
N SER A 694 -7.49 5.39 -51.82
CA SER A 694 -8.67 6.01 -52.45
C SER A 694 -8.33 7.46 -52.83
N ASP A 695 -9.12 8.08 -53.71
CA ASP A 695 -8.87 9.43 -54.22
C ASP A 695 -8.69 10.48 -53.09
N GLY A 696 -9.48 10.41 -52.01
CA GLY A 696 -9.32 11.35 -50.89
C GLY A 696 -8.15 11.05 -49.92
N LEU A 697 -7.65 9.80 -49.86
CA LEU A 697 -6.42 9.50 -49.12
C LEU A 697 -5.19 10.03 -49.86
N ARG A 698 -5.26 10.04 -51.20
CA ARG A 698 -4.27 10.70 -52.07
C ARG A 698 -4.31 12.21 -51.88
N GLU A 699 -5.49 12.83 -51.86
CA GLU A 699 -5.63 14.26 -51.55
C GLU A 699 -4.99 14.66 -50.22
N TYR A 700 -5.26 13.90 -49.14
CA TYR A 700 -4.62 14.14 -47.85
C TYR A 700 -3.09 13.97 -47.92
N ALA A 701 -2.60 12.92 -48.59
CA ALA A 701 -1.17 12.71 -48.78
C ALA A 701 -0.53 13.86 -49.56
N ASP A 702 -1.18 14.36 -50.61
CA ASP A 702 -0.74 15.48 -51.44
C ASP A 702 -0.74 16.80 -50.65
N VAL A 703 -1.78 17.05 -49.85
CA VAL A 703 -1.91 18.21 -48.96
C VAL A 703 -0.82 18.17 -47.88
N VAL A 704 -0.63 17.04 -47.18
CA VAL A 704 0.45 16.93 -46.17
C VAL A 704 1.83 16.94 -46.80
N TYR A 705 1.98 16.42 -48.01
CA TYR A 705 3.21 16.50 -48.77
C TYR A 705 3.55 17.96 -49.12
N LEU A 706 2.57 18.73 -49.60
CA LEU A 706 2.66 20.17 -49.83
C LEU A 706 3.10 20.89 -48.54
N PHE A 707 2.49 20.55 -47.39
CA PHE A 707 2.86 21.08 -46.08
C PHE A 707 4.28 20.75 -45.60
N SER A 708 4.79 19.56 -45.92
CA SER A 708 5.92 18.97 -45.19
C SER A 708 7.24 18.97 -45.94
N GLY A 709 7.26 19.00 -47.27
CA GLY A 709 8.48 19.00 -48.10
C GLY A 709 9.49 17.85 -47.86
N ARG A 710 9.26 16.96 -46.89
CA ARG A 710 9.97 15.71 -46.54
C ARG A 710 9.02 14.82 -45.74
N PRO A 711 9.14 13.49 -45.80
CA PRO A 711 8.51 12.63 -44.82
C PRO A 711 9.29 12.76 -43.48
N GLY A 712 8.78 13.58 -42.54
CA GLY A 712 9.22 13.59 -41.13
C GLY A 712 10.08 14.76 -40.63
N ALA A 713 10.29 15.82 -41.42
CA ALA A 713 10.84 17.10 -40.96
C ALA A 713 10.34 18.21 -41.89
N LEU A 714 9.95 19.38 -41.39
CA LEU A 714 9.73 20.56 -42.26
C LEU A 714 10.99 20.83 -43.10
N PRO A 715 10.83 21.04 -44.41
CA PRO A 715 11.31 22.26 -45.02
C PRO A 715 10.12 23.01 -45.59
N THR A 716 10.36 24.30 -45.77
CA THR A 716 9.66 25.13 -46.74
C THR A 716 9.31 24.35 -48.02
N PHE A 717 8.12 24.65 -48.57
CA PHE A 717 7.61 24.20 -49.88
C PHE A 717 8.70 24.22 -50.97
N PRO A 718 8.51 23.65 -52.18
CA PRO A 718 9.38 23.92 -53.32
C PRO A 718 9.56 25.44 -53.45
N THR A 719 10.66 25.91 -52.92
CA THR A 719 11.13 27.25 -53.19
C THR A 719 11.60 27.13 -54.61
N VAL A 720 10.82 27.72 -55.51
CA VAL A 720 11.48 28.46 -56.58
C VAL A 720 12.63 29.22 -55.90
N PRO A 721 13.88 29.08 -56.35
CA PRO A 721 15.03 29.61 -55.63
C PRO A 721 14.74 31.04 -55.11
N GLY A 722 14.59 31.19 -53.78
CA GLY A 722 14.31 32.49 -53.15
C GLY A 722 12.93 32.73 -52.48
N MET A 723 12.00 31.77 -52.41
CA MET A 723 10.70 31.92 -51.69
C MET A 723 10.72 31.38 -50.24
N TRP A 724 9.77 31.80 -49.38
CA TRP A 724 9.56 31.28 -48.01
C TRP A 724 8.07 30.94 -47.80
N SER A 725 7.73 29.89 -47.06
CA SER A 725 6.33 29.49 -46.81
C SER A 725 6.08 29.25 -45.32
N SER A 726 4.92 29.64 -44.80
CA SER A 726 4.50 29.40 -43.42
C SER A 726 3.03 29.00 -43.36
N THR A 727 2.67 28.08 -42.47
CA THR A 727 1.33 27.47 -42.42
C THR A 727 0.76 27.50 -41.01
N ALA A 728 -0.56 27.73 -40.89
CA ALA A 728 -1.28 27.67 -39.61
C ALA A 728 -2.63 26.94 -39.81
N PRO A 729 -2.89 25.85 -39.07
CA PRO A 729 -4.23 25.25 -39.03
C PRO A 729 -5.12 26.16 -38.18
N SER A 730 -5.95 26.98 -38.81
CA SER A 730 -6.90 27.85 -38.10
C SER A 730 -8.16 28.08 -38.93
N VAL A 731 -9.31 27.99 -38.26
CA VAL A 731 -10.64 28.29 -38.84
C VAL A 731 -10.74 29.75 -39.29
N GLU A 732 -9.96 30.63 -38.66
CA GLU A 732 -9.84 32.05 -38.98
C GLU A 732 -8.40 32.38 -39.42
N MET A 733 -8.22 33.30 -40.38
CA MET A 733 -6.89 33.76 -40.78
C MET A 733 -6.15 34.32 -39.55
N PRO A 734 -4.90 33.93 -39.25
CA PRO A 734 -4.27 34.32 -37.99
C PRO A 734 -4.19 35.85 -37.86
N PRO A 735 -4.41 36.45 -36.66
CA PRO A 735 -4.55 37.91 -36.49
C PRO A 735 -3.36 38.74 -37.01
N TRP A 736 -2.18 38.14 -37.10
CA TRP A 736 -0.96 38.76 -37.63
C TRP A 736 -0.84 38.76 -39.17
N TYR A 737 -1.80 38.16 -39.87
CA TYR A 737 -1.97 38.14 -41.32
C TYR A 737 -3.20 38.93 -41.80
N LEU A 738 -4.07 39.40 -40.90
CA LEU A 738 -5.20 40.29 -41.23
C LEU A 738 -4.75 41.77 -41.25
N PRO A 739 -5.26 42.61 -42.17
CA PRO A 739 -5.11 44.05 -42.06
C PRO A 739 -5.84 44.55 -40.79
N PRO A 740 -5.27 45.48 -40.01
CA PRO A 740 -5.91 45.95 -38.78
C PRO A 740 -7.24 46.65 -39.11
N ARG A 741 -8.33 46.21 -38.49
CA ARG A 741 -9.58 46.99 -38.47
C ARG A 741 -9.32 48.28 -37.70
N HIS A 742 -9.56 49.40 -38.37
CA HIS A 742 -9.61 50.78 -37.90
C HIS A 742 -9.34 50.97 -36.40
N GLU A 743 -8.13 51.48 -36.10
CA GLU A 743 -7.81 52.56 -35.15
C GLU A 743 -6.43 52.35 -34.47
N SER A 744 -5.55 53.33 -34.68
CA SER A 744 -4.41 53.72 -33.81
C SER A 744 -3.15 52.85 -33.74
N ARG A 745 -2.36 52.75 -34.82
CA ARG A 745 -0.87 52.63 -34.75
C ARG A 745 -0.19 53.40 -35.90
N PRO A 746 0.76 54.34 -35.66
CA PRO A 746 1.30 55.19 -36.73
C PRO A 746 2.47 54.61 -37.55
N ASN A 747 2.94 53.38 -37.32
CA ASN A 747 4.24 52.91 -37.88
C ASN A 747 4.22 51.54 -38.59
N ILE A 748 3.10 51.14 -39.20
CA ILE A 748 3.09 50.03 -40.17
C ILE A 748 2.31 50.50 -41.40
N ALA A 749 3.03 50.94 -42.42
CA ALA A 749 2.44 51.27 -43.71
C ALA A 749 1.96 49.96 -44.37
N PHE A 750 0.66 49.71 -44.33
CA PHE A 750 -0.05 48.81 -45.24
C PHE A 750 -0.70 49.68 -46.31
N ASP A 751 0.10 50.28 -47.19
CA ASP A 751 -0.44 51.04 -48.30
C ASP A 751 0.53 50.99 -49.49
N VAL A 752 0.36 49.96 -50.33
CA VAL A 752 0.79 50.00 -51.73
C VAL A 752 -0.32 49.33 -52.53
N SER A 753 -0.93 50.11 -53.42
CA SER A 753 -1.98 49.67 -54.34
C SER A 753 -1.51 48.46 -55.15
N HIS A 754 -2.40 47.46 -55.28
CA HIS A 754 -2.21 46.27 -56.09
C HIS A 754 -1.72 46.61 -57.51
N ASP A 755 -0.60 46.03 -57.94
CA ASP A 755 -0.35 45.80 -59.37
C ASP A 755 -1.17 44.58 -59.80
N GLN A 756 -2.34 44.86 -60.39
CA GLN A 756 -3.32 43.85 -60.82
C GLN A 756 -2.74 42.88 -61.87
N GLN A 757 -1.74 43.31 -62.62
CA GLN A 757 -1.13 42.54 -63.71
C GLN A 757 -0.09 41.53 -63.21
N SER A 758 0.67 41.86 -62.16
CA SER A 758 1.51 40.89 -61.46
C SER A 758 0.69 39.85 -60.68
N PHE A 759 -0.47 40.26 -60.14
CA PHE A 759 -1.40 39.38 -59.44
C PHE A 759 -2.01 38.31 -60.35
N GLU A 760 -2.61 38.71 -61.48
CA GLU A 760 -3.16 37.75 -62.45
C GLU A 760 -2.08 36.83 -63.01
N ASN A 761 -0.86 37.33 -63.24
CA ASN A 761 0.27 36.52 -63.70
C ASN A 761 0.69 35.45 -62.69
N ILE A 762 0.67 35.72 -61.38
CA ILE A 762 1.06 34.72 -60.37
C ILE A 762 -0.02 33.63 -60.24
N THR A 763 -1.29 34.01 -60.18
CA THR A 763 -2.41 33.06 -60.01
C THR A 763 -2.70 32.22 -61.25
N THR A 764 -2.50 32.75 -62.47
CA THR A 764 -2.64 31.97 -63.72
C THR A 764 -1.42 31.11 -64.07
N LYS A 765 -0.21 31.42 -63.57
CA LYS A 765 1.03 30.69 -63.89
C LYS A 765 1.38 29.55 -62.92
N VAL A 766 0.73 29.45 -61.76
CA VAL A 766 0.87 28.30 -60.86
C VAL A 766 -0.11 27.20 -61.26
N LYS A 767 0.41 26.10 -61.83
CA LYS A 767 -0.39 24.89 -62.07
C LYS A 767 -0.57 24.13 -60.77
N PHE A 768 -1.65 24.40 -60.06
CA PHE A 768 -2.21 23.43 -59.11
C PHE A 768 -2.85 22.29 -59.92
N GLY A 769 -2.55 21.03 -59.56
CA GLY A 769 -3.24 19.88 -60.16
C GLY A 769 -4.76 20.03 -60.02
N ASP A 770 -5.52 19.48 -60.97
CA ASP A 770 -6.98 19.70 -61.10
C ASP A 770 -7.75 19.41 -59.79
N LEU A 771 -7.26 18.44 -59.01
CA LEU A 771 -7.79 18.02 -57.70
C LEU A 771 -7.60 19.05 -56.56
N LEU A 772 -6.44 19.72 -56.49
CA LEU A 772 -6.20 20.75 -55.48
C LEU A 772 -7.01 22.02 -55.76
N ARG A 773 -7.22 22.30 -57.05
CA ARG A 773 -8.02 23.44 -57.51
C ARG A 773 -9.49 23.28 -57.12
N SER A 774 -10.04 22.06 -57.13
CA SER A 774 -11.41 21.80 -56.65
C SER A 774 -11.59 21.91 -55.13
N ALA A 775 -10.52 21.76 -54.35
CA ALA A 775 -10.54 21.83 -52.89
C ALA A 775 -10.33 23.25 -52.31
N MET A 776 -9.97 24.23 -53.15
CA MET A 776 -9.76 25.62 -52.74
C MET A 776 -11.09 26.34 -52.51
N THR A 777 -11.25 26.94 -51.32
CA THR A 777 -12.49 27.63 -50.92
C THR A 777 -12.33 29.13 -50.78
N ALA A 778 -11.12 29.65 -50.57
CA ALA A 778 -10.84 31.08 -50.55
C ALA A 778 -9.36 31.38 -50.87
N GLU A 779 -9.07 32.59 -51.33
CA GLU A 779 -7.71 33.06 -51.59
C GLU A 779 -7.52 34.53 -51.19
N HIS A 780 -6.36 34.87 -50.64
CA HIS A 780 -6.00 36.22 -50.19
C HIS A 780 -4.56 36.55 -50.57
N CYS A 781 -4.33 37.72 -51.18
CA CYS A 781 -2.99 38.18 -51.52
C CYS A 781 -2.74 39.59 -50.95
N PHE A 782 -1.61 39.81 -50.27
CA PHE A 782 -1.24 41.11 -49.70
C PHE A 782 0.27 41.32 -49.67
N VAL A 783 0.72 42.58 -49.66
CA VAL A 783 2.15 42.93 -49.58
C VAL A 783 2.52 43.30 -48.15
N LYS A 784 3.61 42.74 -47.62
CA LYS A 784 4.13 43.06 -46.28
C LYS A 784 5.60 43.41 -46.35
N VAL A 785 5.98 44.52 -45.74
CA VAL A 785 7.38 44.92 -45.61
C VAL A 785 7.98 44.26 -44.38
N HIS A 786 9.00 43.42 -44.56
CA HIS A 786 9.74 42.77 -43.49
C HIS A 786 11.22 43.15 -43.62
N GLU A 787 11.82 43.68 -42.55
CA GLU A 787 13.21 44.17 -42.53
C GLU A 787 13.59 45.11 -43.70
N GLY A 788 12.65 45.95 -44.15
CA GLY A 788 12.87 46.94 -45.22
C GLY A 788 12.69 46.40 -46.65
N ILE A 789 12.37 45.12 -46.84
CA ILE A 789 12.13 44.50 -48.15
C ILE A 789 10.65 44.15 -48.30
N PRO A 790 9.97 44.57 -49.39
CA PRO A 790 8.57 44.24 -49.61
C PRO A 790 8.42 42.79 -50.12
N HIS A 791 7.51 42.05 -49.50
CA HIS A 791 7.20 40.65 -49.83
C HIS A 791 5.73 40.51 -50.25
N TYR A 792 5.45 39.80 -51.34
CA TYR A 792 4.09 39.33 -51.67
C TYR A 792 3.75 38.13 -50.80
N LEU A 793 2.56 38.16 -50.18
CA LEU A 793 1.99 37.03 -49.45
C LEU A 793 0.78 36.49 -50.21
N LEU A 794 0.80 35.20 -50.56
CA LEU A 794 -0.35 34.49 -51.15
C LEU A 794 -0.87 33.48 -50.13
N SER A 795 -2.09 33.66 -49.64
CA SER A 795 -2.75 32.77 -48.68
C SER A 795 -3.91 32.03 -49.33
N LEU A 796 -3.86 30.70 -49.35
CA LEU A 796 -4.88 29.83 -49.93
C LEU A 796 -5.64 29.10 -48.83
N GLN A 797 -6.95 29.07 -48.89
CA GLN A 797 -7.81 28.30 -48.01
C GLN A 797 -8.25 27.01 -48.71
N LEU A 798 -7.94 25.86 -48.10
CA LEU A 798 -8.36 24.54 -48.54
C LEU A 798 -9.48 24.01 -47.63
N TYR A 799 -10.49 23.37 -48.24
CA TYR A 799 -11.64 22.73 -47.56
C TYR A 799 -12.34 23.64 -46.52
N GLY A 800 -12.35 24.96 -46.73
CA GLY A 800 -13.06 25.93 -45.88
C GLY A 800 -12.41 26.23 -44.53
N LYS A 801 -11.28 25.59 -44.19
CA LYS A 801 -10.70 25.65 -42.83
C LYS A 801 -9.19 25.73 -42.75
N ILE A 802 -8.45 25.43 -43.82
CA ILE A 802 -6.99 25.30 -43.76
C ILE A 802 -6.33 26.40 -44.56
N TRP A 803 -5.58 27.29 -43.90
CA TRP A 803 -4.85 28.37 -44.56
C TRP A 803 -3.38 28.02 -44.83
N ILE A 804 -2.95 28.21 -46.08
CA ILE A 804 -1.58 28.04 -46.55
C ILE A 804 -1.05 29.38 -47.04
N THR A 805 0.00 29.93 -46.41
CA THR A 805 0.55 31.24 -46.79
C THR A 805 1.96 31.15 -47.38
N TYR A 806 2.10 31.58 -48.62
CA TYR A 806 3.36 31.76 -49.36
C TYR A 806 3.89 33.18 -49.19
N MET A 807 5.21 33.37 -49.15
CA MET A 807 5.90 34.66 -49.15
C MET A 807 6.96 34.75 -50.26
N LEU A 808 6.95 35.86 -50.99
CA LEU A 808 7.75 36.14 -52.18
C LEU A 808 8.46 37.49 -52.04
N PRO A 809 9.79 37.55 -51.89
CA PRO A 809 10.51 38.82 -51.90
C PRO A 809 10.48 39.43 -53.31
N ILE A 810 10.13 40.73 -53.43
CA ILE A 810 10.08 41.43 -54.72
C ILE A 810 11.43 41.42 -55.47
N SER A 811 12.56 41.39 -54.75
CA SER A 811 13.90 41.35 -55.33
C SER A 811 14.27 40.04 -56.05
N ASN A 812 13.49 38.95 -55.89
CA ASN A 812 13.75 37.67 -56.55
C ASN A 812 12.97 37.47 -57.85
N LEU A 813 12.13 38.44 -58.27
CA LEU A 813 11.40 38.36 -59.53
C LEU A 813 12.36 38.35 -60.74
N GLU A 814 13.45 39.10 -60.68
CA GLU A 814 14.45 39.22 -61.75
C GLU A 814 15.37 38.00 -61.91
N ARG A 815 15.46 37.12 -60.90
CA ARG A 815 16.23 35.87 -61.00
C ARG A 815 15.50 34.76 -61.79
N GLN A 816 14.17 34.88 -61.96
CA GLN A 816 13.34 33.89 -62.64
C GLN A 816 13.12 34.18 -64.12
N THR A 817 13.36 35.40 -64.59
CA THR A 817 13.41 35.76 -66.02
C THR A 817 14.56 35.09 -66.78
N ALA A 818 15.50 34.45 -66.09
CA ALA A 818 16.63 33.74 -66.69
C ALA A 818 16.33 32.28 -67.09
N VAL A 819 15.13 31.74 -66.78
CA VAL A 819 14.75 30.37 -67.14
C VAL A 819 13.75 30.41 -68.30
N GLU A 820 14.27 30.07 -69.48
CA GLU A 820 13.61 29.87 -70.79
C GLU A 820 13.03 31.12 -71.50
N GLN A 821 13.89 31.78 -72.29
CA GLN A 821 13.44 32.49 -73.49
C GLN A 821 13.08 31.46 -74.57
N SER A 822 11.81 31.05 -74.64
CA SER A 822 11.23 30.47 -75.86
C SER A 822 10.34 31.51 -76.54
N HIS A 823 10.40 31.54 -77.87
CA HIS A 823 10.02 32.68 -78.71
C HIS A 823 8.51 32.98 -78.85
N ASP A 824 7.65 32.44 -77.99
CA ASP A 824 6.22 32.78 -78.00
C ASP A 824 5.66 32.75 -76.58
N ALA A 825 5.32 33.95 -76.07
CA ALA A 825 4.89 34.25 -74.71
C ALA A 825 5.77 33.67 -73.57
N SER A 826 6.48 34.56 -72.86
CA SER A 826 7.20 34.30 -71.61
C SER A 826 6.32 33.60 -70.56
N ARG A 827 6.36 32.25 -70.58
CA ARG A 827 5.71 31.34 -69.64
C ARG A 827 6.78 30.79 -68.70
N VAL A 828 6.78 31.26 -67.45
CA VAL A 828 7.40 30.51 -66.35
C VAL A 828 6.36 29.49 -65.91
N ILE A 829 6.53 28.23 -66.31
CA ILE A 829 5.66 27.12 -65.92
C ILE A 829 6.18 26.57 -64.59
N PHE A 830 5.41 26.73 -63.51
CA PHE A 830 5.67 26.01 -62.27
C PHE A 830 5.12 24.59 -62.39
N ASP A 831 5.90 23.68 -62.95
CA ASP A 831 5.59 22.25 -62.92
C ASP A 831 5.97 21.68 -61.55
N LEU A 832 4.98 21.59 -60.67
CA LEU A 832 5.15 21.04 -59.34
C LEU A 832 5.41 19.52 -59.39
N GLU A 833 4.87 18.78 -60.36
CA GLU A 833 4.96 17.30 -60.36
C GLU A 833 6.40 16.79 -60.53
N SER A 834 7.15 17.32 -61.51
CA SER A 834 8.54 16.88 -61.78
C SER A 834 9.53 17.30 -60.67
N VAL A 835 9.35 18.51 -60.11
CA VAL A 835 10.16 19.03 -58.99
C VAL A 835 9.88 18.25 -57.70
N MET A 836 8.63 17.82 -57.48
CA MET A 836 8.24 16.97 -56.36
C MET A 836 8.88 15.58 -56.47
N ALA A 837 8.90 14.98 -57.66
CA ALA A 837 9.52 13.66 -57.91
C ALA A 837 11.06 13.67 -57.73
N GLU A 838 11.78 14.67 -58.24
CA GLU A 838 13.25 14.76 -58.11
C GLU A 838 13.69 15.01 -56.65
N ARG A 839 12.97 15.86 -55.91
CA ARG A 839 13.21 16.06 -54.47
C ARG A 839 12.91 14.82 -53.65
N LEU A 840 11.91 14.01 -54.04
CA LEU A 840 11.57 12.74 -53.39
C LEU A 840 12.73 11.75 -53.44
N GLU A 841 13.37 11.62 -54.60
CA GLU A 841 14.54 10.73 -54.77
C GLU A 841 15.79 11.23 -54.01
N ARG A 842 15.98 12.55 -53.92
CA ARG A 842 17.08 13.16 -53.13
C ARG A 842 16.84 13.04 -51.62
N THR A 843 15.61 13.19 -51.18
CA THR A 843 15.23 13.15 -49.75
C THR A 843 15.21 11.72 -49.21
N SER A 844 14.85 10.73 -50.05
CA SER A 844 14.98 9.31 -49.69
C SER A 844 16.45 8.92 -49.45
N LYS A 845 17.39 9.53 -50.19
CA LYS A 845 18.85 9.37 -50.03
C LYS A 845 19.45 10.18 -48.86
N SER A 846 18.86 11.33 -48.46
CA SER A 846 19.45 12.26 -47.45
C SER A 846 19.12 11.96 -45.98
N ARG A 847 18.56 10.79 -45.65
CA ARG A 847 18.19 10.38 -44.28
C ARG A 847 19.37 10.34 -43.27
N TYR A 848 20.58 10.71 -43.68
CA TYR A 848 21.83 10.60 -42.90
C TYR A 848 22.50 11.94 -42.52
N GLY A 849 21.87 13.11 -42.76
CA GLY A 849 22.43 14.41 -42.37
C GLY A 849 21.83 14.98 -41.07
N LEU A 850 22.59 14.93 -39.98
CA LEU A 850 22.30 15.58 -38.69
C LEU A 850 22.38 17.11 -38.82
N GLY A 851 21.25 17.83 -38.71
CA GLY A 851 21.26 19.27 -38.47
C GLY A 851 20.06 20.04 -39.05
N SER A 852 18.97 20.17 -38.29
CA SER A 852 17.95 21.21 -38.49
C SER A 852 16.97 21.27 -37.31
N SER A 853 16.64 22.48 -36.85
CA SER A 853 16.16 22.83 -35.51
C SER A 853 14.69 23.31 -35.47
N SER A 854 13.72 22.58 -36.04
CA SER A 854 12.29 22.92 -35.92
C SER A 854 11.45 21.76 -35.35
N PRO A 855 10.83 21.88 -34.16
CA PRO A 855 10.25 20.75 -33.42
C PRO A 855 8.78 20.40 -33.74
N SER A 856 8.04 21.19 -34.53
CA SER A 856 6.57 21.22 -34.44
C SER A 856 5.78 20.12 -35.18
N HIS A 857 6.39 19.30 -36.05
CA HIS A 857 5.61 18.43 -36.96
C HIS A 857 6.07 16.97 -37.11
N ARG A 858 7.05 16.52 -36.32
CA ARG A 858 7.37 15.08 -36.29
C ARG A 858 6.23 14.40 -35.53
N MET A 859 5.71 13.25 -36.01
CA MET A 859 5.05 12.33 -35.07
C MET A 859 6.00 12.22 -33.90
N LYS A 860 5.52 12.48 -32.68
CA LYS A 860 6.35 12.33 -31.49
C LYS A 860 6.69 10.84 -31.40
N ASN A 861 7.69 10.43 -32.16
CA ASN A 861 8.31 9.14 -32.06
C ASN A 861 9.18 9.32 -30.85
N TRP A 862 8.64 9.01 -29.67
CA TRP A 862 9.36 8.92 -28.40
C TRP A 862 10.45 7.85 -28.54
N SER A 863 11.48 8.25 -29.28
CA SER A 863 12.77 7.64 -29.45
C SER A 863 13.70 8.39 -28.50
N LEU A 864 14.75 7.75 -28.03
CA LEU A 864 15.81 8.39 -27.24
C LEU A 864 16.67 9.32 -28.14
N SER A 865 16.02 10.10 -29.01
CA SER A 865 16.67 11.11 -29.86
C SER A 865 16.74 12.44 -29.13
N ALA A 866 17.77 13.24 -29.42
CA ALA A 866 17.97 14.55 -28.79
C ALA A 866 16.75 15.48 -28.98
N ASP A 867 16.06 15.39 -30.12
CA ASP A 867 14.87 16.20 -30.40
C ASP A 867 13.68 15.81 -29.50
N SER A 868 13.47 14.52 -29.23
CA SER A 868 12.42 14.05 -28.32
C SER A 868 12.69 14.46 -26.87
N PHE A 869 13.95 14.56 -26.50
CA PHE A 869 14.38 15.06 -25.20
C PHE A 869 14.11 16.57 -25.07
N LEU A 870 14.41 17.35 -26.12
CA LEU A 870 14.09 18.78 -26.19
C LEU A 870 12.57 19.04 -26.20
N ASP A 871 11.78 18.23 -26.89
CA ASP A 871 10.30 18.30 -26.87
C ASP A 871 9.70 17.93 -25.52
N ALA A 872 10.30 16.98 -24.80
CA ALA A 872 9.91 16.64 -23.44
C ALA A 872 10.22 17.78 -22.44
N MET A 873 11.25 18.58 -22.69
CA MET A 873 11.57 19.78 -21.91
C MET A 873 10.68 20.98 -22.29
N ASN A 874 10.14 21.02 -23.51
CA ASN A 874 9.13 21.99 -23.94
C ASN A 874 7.74 21.59 -23.40
N LEU A 875 7.57 21.75 -22.10
CA LEU A 875 6.36 21.48 -21.34
C LEU A 875 5.26 22.53 -21.58
N THR A 876 4.82 22.68 -22.82
CA THR A 876 3.89 23.75 -23.22
C THR A 876 2.45 23.54 -22.74
N GLU A 877 2.07 22.34 -22.29
CA GLU A 877 0.73 22.06 -21.75
C GLU A 877 0.73 21.98 -20.20
N PRO A 878 -0.01 22.86 -19.50
CA PRO A 878 0.01 22.94 -18.02
C PRO A 878 -0.54 21.69 -17.33
N LEU A 879 -1.41 20.92 -17.99
CA LEU A 879 -1.91 19.66 -17.43
C LEU A 879 -0.82 18.58 -17.36
N SER A 880 0.10 18.58 -18.32
CA SER A 880 1.20 17.61 -18.39
C SER A 880 2.16 17.78 -17.21
N THR A 881 2.56 19.01 -16.90
CA THR A 881 3.46 19.33 -15.77
C THR A 881 2.83 19.05 -14.40
N ILE A 882 1.53 19.28 -14.25
CA ILE A 882 0.79 18.94 -13.04
C ILE A 882 0.79 17.43 -12.82
N THR A 883 0.51 16.65 -13.87
CA THR A 883 0.53 15.18 -13.74
C THR A 883 1.92 14.62 -13.45
N LEU A 884 2.98 15.17 -14.08
CA LEU A 884 4.36 14.84 -13.73
C LEU A 884 4.66 15.12 -12.26
N SER A 885 4.17 16.24 -11.72
CA SER A 885 4.32 16.59 -10.30
C SER A 885 3.65 15.59 -9.38
N ILE A 886 2.43 15.15 -9.70
CA ILE A 886 1.69 14.19 -8.88
C ILE A 886 2.42 12.84 -8.84
N VAL A 887 2.83 12.32 -10.01
CA VAL A 887 3.52 11.02 -10.10
C VAL A 887 4.90 11.08 -9.42
N ALA A 888 5.65 12.15 -9.64
CA ALA A 888 6.96 12.36 -9.01
C ALA A 888 6.86 12.51 -7.48
N LEU A 889 5.87 13.25 -6.98
CA LEU A 889 5.62 13.39 -5.54
C LEU A 889 5.23 12.05 -4.90
N ALA A 890 4.39 11.26 -5.57
CA ALA A 890 4.01 9.93 -5.08
C ALA A 890 5.23 8.99 -4.96
N TYR A 891 6.08 8.97 -5.99
CA TYR A 891 7.28 8.13 -5.99
C TYR A 891 8.35 8.65 -5.01
N GLY A 892 8.72 9.93 -5.11
CA GLY A 892 9.73 10.54 -4.24
C GLY A 892 9.30 10.56 -2.76
N GLY A 893 8.01 10.81 -2.49
CA GLY A 893 7.41 10.76 -1.16
C GLY A 893 7.55 9.40 -0.49
N LEU A 894 7.48 8.31 -1.26
CA LEU A 894 7.68 6.95 -0.75
C LEU A 894 9.12 6.75 -0.24
N HIS A 895 10.13 7.29 -0.93
CA HIS A 895 11.52 7.27 -0.45
C HIS A 895 11.76 8.21 0.74
N LEU A 896 11.00 9.30 0.83
CA LEU A 896 11.04 10.21 1.98
C LEU A 896 10.45 9.58 3.26
N LEU A 897 9.68 8.49 3.18
CA LEU A 897 9.28 7.73 4.37
C LEU A 897 10.49 7.19 5.15
N ALA A 898 11.62 6.95 4.48
CA ALA A 898 12.88 6.54 5.08
C ALA A 898 13.71 7.72 5.62
N TRP A 899 13.12 8.89 5.88
CA TRP A 899 13.82 10.10 6.34
C TRP A 899 14.69 9.89 7.59
N ASN A 900 14.18 9.09 8.53
CA ASN A 900 14.84 8.81 9.80
C ASN A 900 15.47 7.42 9.86
N ALA A 901 15.52 6.70 8.74
CA ALA A 901 16.10 5.37 8.70
C ALA A 901 17.59 5.38 9.15
N PRO A 902 18.08 4.26 9.72
CA PRO A 902 19.49 4.08 10.04
C PRO A 902 20.30 3.90 8.75
N PHE A 903 21.39 4.66 8.62
CA PHE A 903 22.40 4.53 7.56
C PHE A 903 23.77 4.38 8.22
N HIS A 904 24.76 3.83 7.51
CA HIS A 904 26.11 3.66 8.05
C HIS A 904 26.84 4.99 8.22
N THR A 905 26.75 5.84 7.21
CA THR A 905 27.41 7.15 7.22
C THR A 905 26.40 8.29 7.20
N ARG A 906 26.81 9.44 7.78
CA ARG A 906 26.04 10.68 7.68
C ARG A 906 25.89 11.14 6.22
N ILE A 907 26.86 10.76 5.37
CA ILE A 907 26.88 11.12 3.94
C ILE A 907 25.81 10.32 3.20
N GLU A 908 25.73 9.01 3.38
CA GLU A 908 24.69 8.17 2.77
C GLU A 908 23.28 8.65 3.14
N LYS A 909 23.07 8.94 4.43
CA LYS A 909 21.80 9.50 4.92
C LYS A 909 21.47 10.84 4.27
N LEU A 910 22.47 11.71 4.09
CA LEU A 910 22.29 13.00 3.45
C LEU A 910 21.99 12.84 1.96
N LEU A 911 22.74 11.99 1.25
CA LEU A 911 22.56 11.70 -0.16
C LEU A 911 21.19 11.04 -0.43
N TRP A 912 20.71 10.16 0.45
CA TRP A 912 19.37 9.58 0.37
C TRP A 912 18.28 10.67 0.46
N LYS A 913 18.39 11.57 1.45
CA LYS A 913 17.45 12.69 1.62
C LYS A 913 17.46 13.63 0.43
N ILE A 914 18.65 14.02 -0.03
CA ILE A 914 18.82 14.87 -1.21
C ILE A 914 18.19 14.20 -2.44
N SER A 915 18.41 12.90 -2.62
CA SER A 915 17.88 12.15 -3.75
C SER A 915 16.35 12.04 -3.70
N GLY A 916 15.77 11.73 -2.54
CA GLY A 916 14.31 11.70 -2.35
C GLY A 916 13.64 13.03 -2.64
N ILE A 917 14.22 14.14 -2.17
CA ILE A 917 13.74 15.51 -2.46
C ILE A 917 13.91 15.85 -3.94
N SER A 918 15.05 15.51 -4.54
CA SER A 918 15.33 15.75 -5.96
C SER A 918 14.29 15.05 -6.85
N VAL A 919 13.99 13.79 -6.56
CA VAL A 919 12.97 13.01 -7.29
C VAL A 919 11.58 13.60 -7.08
N ALA A 920 11.21 13.97 -5.85
CA ALA A 920 9.91 14.58 -5.56
C ALA A 920 9.73 15.97 -6.23
N SER A 921 10.83 16.66 -6.53
CA SER A 921 10.82 18.05 -7.02
C SER A 921 10.85 18.20 -8.54
N ILE A 922 11.03 17.13 -9.33
CA ILE A 922 11.12 17.23 -10.80
C ILE A 922 9.90 17.88 -11.45
N GLY A 923 8.69 17.59 -10.97
CA GLY A 923 7.48 18.22 -11.46
C GLY A 923 7.38 19.72 -11.10
N PRO A 924 7.49 20.11 -9.82
CA PRO A 924 7.52 21.52 -9.41
C PRO A 924 8.61 22.33 -10.12
N VAL A 925 9.82 21.78 -10.26
CA VAL A 925 10.94 22.44 -10.98
C VAL A 925 10.59 22.61 -12.45
N SER A 926 9.96 21.61 -13.07
CA SER A 926 9.47 21.67 -14.45
C SER A 926 8.41 22.75 -14.66
N ILE A 927 7.50 22.97 -13.69
CA ILE A 927 6.53 24.07 -13.72
C ILE A 927 7.23 25.42 -13.65
N ILE A 928 8.17 25.59 -12.71
CA ILE A 928 8.94 26.83 -12.56
C ILE A 928 9.71 27.14 -13.84
N TYR A 929 10.34 26.13 -14.46
CA TYR A 929 11.05 26.28 -15.72
C TYR A 929 10.13 26.73 -16.86
N THR A 930 8.93 26.13 -16.95
CA THR A 930 7.93 26.48 -17.96
C THR A 930 7.41 27.91 -17.80
N VAL A 931 7.12 28.32 -16.55
CA VAL A 931 6.69 29.68 -16.24
C VAL A 931 7.80 30.68 -16.57
N TRP A 932 9.03 30.40 -16.15
CA TRP A 932 10.20 31.21 -16.47
C TRP A 932 10.37 31.37 -17.99
N PHE A 933 10.30 30.27 -18.74
CA PHE A 933 10.44 30.28 -20.20
C PHE A 933 9.31 31.06 -20.89
N SER A 934 8.08 30.93 -20.40
CA SER A 934 6.91 31.67 -20.91
C SER A 934 7.04 33.17 -20.67
N VAL A 935 7.49 33.57 -19.46
CA VAL A 935 7.77 34.98 -19.12
C VAL A 935 8.92 35.52 -19.99
N PHE A 936 9.97 34.73 -20.19
CA PHE A 936 11.09 35.08 -21.06
C PHE A 936 10.64 35.30 -22.50
N LEU A 937 9.82 34.40 -23.07
CA LEU A 937 9.26 34.56 -24.42
C LEU A 937 8.38 35.82 -24.53
N GLY A 938 7.61 36.15 -23.49
CA GLY A 938 6.83 37.39 -23.43
C GLY A 938 7.69 38.65 -23.36
N MET A 939 8.80 38.60 -22.62
CA MET A 939 9.78 39.69 -22.50
C MET A 939 10.75 39.78 -23.68
N ARG A 940 10.89 38.72 -24.48
CA ARG A 940 11.81 38.61 -25.62
C ARG A 940 11.73 39.80 -26.56
N ARG A 941 10.53 40.32 -26.81
CA ARG A 941 10.29 41.48 -27.68
C ARG A 941 10.82 42.82 -27.14
N ARG A 942 11.22 42.88 -25.86
CA ARG A 942 11.70 44.09 -25.17
C ARG A 942 13.20 44.03 -24.82
N LEU A 943 13.88 42.91 -25.07
CA LEU A 943 15.28 42.69 -24.72
C LEU A 943 16.21 42.92 -25.92
N PRO A 944 17.42 43.49 -25.73
CA PRO A 944 18.44 43.53 -26.77
C PRO A 944 18.88 42.11 -27.16
N ARG A 945 19.09 41.83 -28.47
CA ARG A 945 19.43 40.50 -29.03
C ARG A 945 20.58 39.78 -28.31
N ARG A 946 21.56 40.51 -27.75
CA ARG A 946 22.67 39.93 -26.98
C ARG A 946 22.23 39.35 -25.63
N PHE A 947 21.33 40.02 -24.92
CA PHE A 947 20.80 39.55 -23.64
C PHE A 947 19.82 38.40 -23.82
N GLU A 948 19.06 38.38 -24.91
CA GLU A 948 18.18 37.26 -25.28
C GLU A 948 18.96 35.93 -25.33
N SER A 949 20.08 35.92 -26.06
CA SER A 949 20.93 34.73 -26.20
C SER A 949 21.49 34.27 -24.85
N ILE A 950 21.99 35.20 -24.04
CA ILE A 950 22.58 34.89 -22.72
C ILE A 950 21.55 34.26 -21.78
N ILE A 951 20.35 34.85 -21.69
CA ILE A 951 19.29 34.36 -20.79
C ILE A 951 18.80 32.97 -21.26
N TYR A 952 18.64 32.78 -22.56
CA TYR A 952 18.26 31.48 -23.14
C TYR A 952 19.30 30.40 -22.81
N TRP A 953 20.59 30.66 -23.07
CA TRP A 953 21.67 29.71 -22.79
C TRP A 953 21.84 29.45 -21.29
N ALA A 954 21.65 30.46 -20.43
CA ALA A 954 21.69 30.30 -18.98
C ALA A 954 20.56 29.37 -18.49
N GLY A 955 19.33 29.56 -18.96
CA GLY A 955 18.22 28.67 -18.64
C GLY A 955 18.41 27.25 -19.18
N PHE A 956 18.92 27.11 -20.40
CA PHE A 956 19.26 25.81 -20.98
C PHE A 956 20.33 25.08 -20.15
N LEU A 957 21.39 25.78 -19.76
CA LEU A 957 22.46 25.23 -18.92
C LEU A 957 21.94 24.80 -17.54
N LEU A 958 21.11 25.63 -16.90
CA LEU A 958 20.48 25.29 -15.62
C LEU A 958 19.59 24.04 -15.73
N GLY A 959 18.81 23.92 -16.81
CA GLY A 959 18.01 22.74 -17.10
C GLY A 959 18.87 21.48 -17.30
N MET A 960 19.96 21.58 -18.05
CA MET A 960 20.92 20.49 -18.25
C MET A 960 21.59 20.05 -16.94
N ILE A 961 22.02 20.99 -16.11
CA ILE A 961 22.63 20.71 -14.80
C ILE A 961 21.61 19.97 -13.91
N TYR A 962 20.37 20.46 -13.86
CA TYR A 962 19.31 19.81 -13.08
C TYR A 962 19.02 18.39 -13.57
N LEU A 963 18.96 18.17 -14.88
CA LEU A 963 18.76 16.83 -15.45
C LEU A 963 19.90 15.87 -15.06
N LEU A 964 21.15 16.30 -15.18
CA LEU A 964 22.30 15.48 -14.80
C LEU A 964 22.28 15.14 -13.31
N PHE A 965 21.89 16.11 -12.48
CA PHE A 965 21.68 15.90 -11.05
C PHE A 965 20.55 14.92 -10.76
N TYR A 966 19.41 15.04 -11.46
CA TYR A 966 18.32 14.08 -11.36
C TYR A 966 18.78 12.67 -11.75
N LEU A 967 19.50 12.51 -12.87
CA LEU A 967 20.02 11.21 -13.29
C LEU A 967 20.98 10.61 -12.25
N PHE A 968 21.87 11.44 -11.69
CA PHE A 968 22.78 11.04 -10.63
C PHE A 968 22.01 10.54 -9.39
N THR A 969 21.02 11.30 -8.92
CA THR A 969 20.20 10.93 -7.75
C THR A 969 19.40 9.65 -7.98
N ARG A 970 18.93 9.38 -9.21
CA ARG A 970 18.27 8.12 -9.56
C ARG A 970 19.21 6.92 -9.53
N VAL A 971 20.40 7.05 -10.09
CA VAL A 971 21.42 5.99 -10.05
C VAL A 971 21.84 5.71 -8.60
N TYR A 972 22.07 6.77 -7.82
CA TYR A 972 22.41 6.65 -6.41
C TYR A 972 21.34 5.89 -5.61
N LEU A 973 20.06 6.27 -5.72
CA LEU A 973 18.97 5.59 -4.99
C LEU A 973 18.93 4.09 -5.27
N VAL A 974 19.06 3.70 -6.54
CA VAL A 974 19.03 2.27 -6.92
C VAL A 974 20.24 1.54 -6.36
N VAL A 975 21.45 2.08 -6.52
CA VAL A 975 22.69 1.46 -6.02
C VAL A 975 22.65 1.30 -4.50
N GLU A 976 22.24 2.34 -3.80
CA GLU A 976 22.16 2.33 -2.33
C GLU A 976 21.19 1.27 -1.81
N CYS A 977 20.06 1.07 -2.50
CA CYS A 977 19.12 0.02 -2.16
C CYS A 977 19.73 -1.39 -2.20
N PHE A 978 20.68 -1.66 -3.11
CA PHE A 978 21.37 -2.95 -3.19
C PHE A 978 22.47 -3.10 -2.14
N ILE A 979 23.21 -2.02 -1.85
CA ILE A 979 24.28 -2.02 -0.84
C ILE A 979 23.69 -2.35 0.55
N GLU A 980 22.58 -1.69 0.89
CA GLU A 980 21.95 -1.80 2.22
C GLU A 980 21.33 -3.18 2.50
N VAL A 981 21.09 -4.02 1.48
CA VAL A 981 20.62 -5.41 1.69
C VAL A 981 21.60 -6.23 2.53
N ALA A 982 22.90 -5.97 2.40
CA ALA A 982 23.94 -6.70 3.14
C ALA A 982 23.92 -6.40 4.65
N TYR A 983 23.24 -5.33 5.07
CA TYR A 983 23.32 -4.77 6.41
C TYR A 983 21.96 -4.72 7.14
N LEU A 984 20.96 -5.40 6.61
CA LEU A 984 19.61 -5.45 7.16
C LEU A 984 19.58 -6.05 8.58
N PRO A 985 18.66 -5.57 9.44
CA PRO A 985 18.41 -6.19 10.74
C PRO A 985 17.74 -7.56 10.59
N ASP A 986 17.95 -8.46 11.56
CA ASP A 986 17.38 -9.82 11.58
C ASP A 986 15.85 -9.84 11.38
N SER A 987 15.16 -8.79 11.82
CA SER A 987 13.70 -8.67 11.66
C SER A 987 13.24 -8.59 10.19
N ALA A 988 14.09 -8.14 9.27
CA ALA A 988 13.79 -8.04 7.83
C ALA A 988 13.64 -9.42 7.16
N PHE A 989 14.23 -10.45 7.77
CA PHE A 989 14.24 -11.84 7.31
C PHE A 989 13.11 -12.68 7.91
N THR A 990 12.20 -12.07 8.68
CA THR A 990 11.03 -12.76 9.22
C THR A 990 9.96 -12.96 8.14
N THR A 991 9.49 -14.20 7.99
CA THR A 991 8.39 -14.54 7.05
C THR A 991 7.04 -14.15 7.64
N PRO A 992 6.14 -13.49 6.87
CA PRO A 992 4.79 -13.20 7.32
C PRO A 992 4.04 -14.46 7.79
N VAL A 993 3.27 -14.34 8.87
CA VAL A 993 2.52 -15.48 9.41
C VAL A 993 1.54 -16.06 8.38
N PHE A 994 0.89 -15.21 7.57
CA PHE A 994 -0.15 -15.66 6.63
C PHE A 994 0.39 -16.38 5.39
N THR A 995 1.65 -16.11 4.98
CA THR A 995 2.29 -16.81 3.83
C THR A 995 2.51 -18.30 4.09
N ARG A 996 2.33 -18.77 5.32
CA ARG A 996 2.35 -20.21 5.65
C ARG A 996 1.06 -20.94 5.28
N TYR A 997 -0.04 -20.22 5.03
CA TYR A 997 -1.36 -20.81 4.73
C TYR A 997 -1.78 -20.66 3.26
N ILE A 998 -1.06 -19.85 2.48
CA ILE A 998 -1.34 -19.60 1.07
C ILE A 998 -0.14 -20.11 0.28
N PRO A 999 -0.32 -21.08 -0.65
CA PRO A 999 0.77 -21.56 -1.47
C PRO A 999 1.40 -20.40 -2.25
N HIS A 1000 2.73 -20.40 -2.33
CA HIS A 1000 3.47 -19.42 -3.10
C HIS A 1000 3.04 -19.50 -4.58
N PHE A 1001 2.45 -18.43 -5.11
CA PHE A 1001 2.43 -18.17 -6.55
C PHE A 1001 3.76 -17.51 -6.88
N GLY A 1002 4.79 -18.32 -7.12
CA GLY A 1002 6.16 -17.85 -7.39
C GLY A 1002 7.03 -19.00 -7.82
#